data_AF-A0A925Y5Z1-F1
#
_entry.id   AF-A0A925Y5Z1-F1
#
_cell.length_a   1.000
_cell.length_b   1.000
_cell.length_c   1.000
_cell.angle_alpha   90.00
_cell.angle_beta   90.00
_cell.angle_gamma   90.00
#
_symmetry.space_group_name_H-M   'P 1'
#
loop_
_entity.id
_entity.type
_entity.pdbx_description
1 polymer ?
#
loop_
_entity_poly.entity_id
_entity_poly.type
_entity_poly.pdbx_seq_one_letter_code
_entity_poly.pdbx_strand_id
1 'polypeptide(L)'
;MAHFSFHRRGLALCIVSLTATLAQAQTVYVSRMWHNHQPTYWPEWNTNGGQNSRVEYAWDSIVLKSGRSYSGSTAQHPENNLSDIFGVDDRKNAYQGGPRNALANLNSAAGFCISYSGSLMDGVRSLAGANQLGYGSGWWNGNREARNWRTPAGSRRMDLVGFNYHHSLAPLLPKGVFRKELQIFKQAYWKAWGGNPDLTDHSKGYFPTEMAFSNSMIDVLAEEGYQWSIIASHHLSRTCPTYMNQGSISNNRGIFSSLPNKADLLGPSPTTGWWYAQPNPGNAAWNVSPFAYQLHKAQYVNPSTGATSSVILVPSDDVLSYRFGYAQEGIGQIQSSIAPFATDPARPVMVMPSSDGDNAWGGGSSSWFEATPAFFNAAGSAGYGQSAVQDFVNAHGAAADIVHIEDGAWIFPESCYGSANFLKWIEPPLAATPATRYANTMADLETPGFALKFWAWAPVITGANWCETAEQIWRDETIGNSVQAWKIQAPYDWDGSWTAPNDVELAWHIYLHGLDSGFNYYGGLGNDDEIKAALATTRAIQKLQPWMTTARRAQDRTPPSVLKPQRYPYNPGTYNFGWFNRNPPTDNSYQKLLPSDFYVWTHAYDVSGIASTQLKVRIDNDGTNALSSNQNETYPGGSEVGSWVSIPMTKRVLPNSQAALNAAANNSQINYFITPPELADYYFAKVTNANLPNFRGNWSITTSRASTI
;
A
#
# COMPACT_ATOMS: atom_id res chain seq x y z
N MET A 1 -56.95 -49.96 -72.18
CA MET A 1 -55.78 -49.16 -72.59
C MET A 1 -54.83 -49.10 -71.40
N ALA A 2 -53.77 -49.91 -71.43
CA ALA A 2 -52.77 -49.97 -70.37
C ALA A 2 -51.43 -49.56 -70.99
N HIS A 3 -50.85 -48.47 -70.50
CA HIS A 3 -49.53 -47.99 -70.89
C HIS A 3 -48.62 -47.92 -69.66
N PHE A 4 -47.46 -48.56 -69.80
CA PHE A 4 -46.27 -48.51 -68.95
C PHE A 4 -45.53 -47.16 -69.06
N SER A 5 -44.73 -46.83 -68.03
CA SER A 5 -43.46 -46.05 -68.03
C SER A 5 -43.30 -45.27 -66.71
N PHE A 6 -42.17 -45.06 -66.02
CA PHE A 6 -40.77 -45.52 -66.00
C PHE A 6 -40.17 -45.04 -64.64
N HIS A 7 -39.10 -45.67 -64.15
CA HIS A 7 -38.34 -45.31 -62.95
C HIS A 7 -37.62 -43.94 -63.01
N ARG A 8 -37.51 -43.25 -61.85
CA ARG A 8 -36.41 -42.31 -61.53
C ARG A 8 -35.92 -42.50 -60.09
N ARG A 9 -34.61 -42.70 -59.96
CA ARG A 9 -33.85 -42.74 -58.70
C ARG A 9 -33.67 -41.31 -58.16
N GLY A 10 -33.93 -41.09 -56.88
CA GLY A 10 -33.68 -39.85 -56.16
C GLY A 10 -32.61 -40.04 -55.09
N LEU A 11 -31.56 -39.22 -55.18
CA LEU A 11 -30.40 -39.10 -54.31
C LEU A 11 -30.83 -38.51 -52.95
N ALA A 12 -30.61 -39.21 -51.83
CA ALA A 12 -30.85 -38.66 -50.50
C ALA A 12 -29.57 -37.99 -49.97
N LEU A 13 -29.65 -36.69 -49.77
CA LEU A 13 -28.60 -35.79 -49.31
C LEU A 13 -28.36 -35.99 -47.80
N CYS A 14 -27.15 -36.39 -47.41
CA CYS A 14 -26.71 -36.42 -46.01
C CYS A 14 -26.61 -34.99 -45.47
N ILE A 15 -27.47 -34.63 -44.53
CA ILE A 15 -27.34 -33.41 -43.72
C ILE A 15 -26.25 -33.67 -42.68
N VAL A 16 -25.08 -33.06 -42.87
CA VAL A 16 -24.04 -32.93 -41.84
C VAL A 16 -24.55 -31.93 -40.81
N SER A 17 -24.93 -32.41 -39.64
CA SER A 17 -25.22 -31.57 -38.48
C SER A 17 -23.91 -30.92 -38.01
N LEU A 18 -23.69 -29.65 -38.36
CA LEU A 18 -22.70 -28.82 -37.66
C LEU A 18 -23.14 -28.70 -36.20
N THR A 19 -22.46 -29.40 -35.30
CA THR A 19 -22.47 -29.09 -33.87
C THR A 19 -21.85 -27.71 -33.70
N ALA A 20 -22.69 -26.70 -33.48
CA ALA A 20 -22.23 -25.46 -32.88
C ALA A 20 -21.65 -25.83 -31.51
N THR A 21 -20.32 -25.77 -31.38
CA THR A 21 -19.68 -25.70 -30.07
C THR A 21 -20.23 -24.44 -29.41
N LEU A 22 -21.17 -24.61 -28.48
CA LEU A 22 -21.48 -23.58 -27.50
C LEU A 22 -20.14 -23.16 -26.89
N ALA A 23 -19.70 -21.93 -27.18
CA ALA A 23 -18.57 -21.35 -26.48
C ALA A 23 -18.91 -21.41 -24.99
N GLN A 24 -18.21 -22.24 -24.23
CA GLN A 24 -18.36 -22.30 -22.79
C GLN A 24 -18.10 -20.89 -22.27
N ALA A 25 -19.07 -20.30 -21.56
CA ALA A 25 -18.91 -18.96 -21.03
C ALA A 25 -17.67 -18.94 -20.13
N GLN A 26 -16.73 -18.04 -20.42
CA GLN A 26 -15.43 -18.01 -19.79
C GLN A 26 -15.57 -17.64 -18.31
N THR A 27 -15.15 -18.52 -17.40
CA THR A 27 -15.27 -18.26 -15.94
C THR A 27 -13.94 -17.95 -15.26
N VAL A 28 -12.81 -18.19 -15.93
CA VAL A 28 -11.46 -17.95 -15.41
C VAL A 28 -10.68 -17.09 -16.39
N TYR A 29 -10.10 -16.00 -15.89
CA TYR A 29 -9.22 -15.11 -16.64
C TYR A 29 -7.84 -15.01 -15.96
N VAL A 30 -6.80 -14.78 -16.75
CA VAL A 30 -5.44 -14.55 -16.27
C VAL A 30 -4.90 -13.20 -16.71
N SER A 31 -4.13 -12.60 -15.82
CA SER A 31 -3.30 -11.41 -16.08
C SER A 31 -2.01 -11.48 -15.25
N ARG A 32 -1.18 -10.44 -15.30
CA ARG A 32 0.04 -10.28 -14.49
C ARG A 32 0.13 -8.84 -14.00
N MET A 33 0.91 -8.63 -12.93
CA MET A 33 1.30 -7.30 -12.50
C MET A 33 2.77 -7.31 -12.04
N TRP A 34 3.51 -6.26 -12.40
CA TRP A 34 4.86 -6.03 -11.87
C TRP A 34 4.97 -4.72 -11.12
N HIS A 35 5.69 -4.78 -10.00
CA HIS A 35 6.00 -3.64 -9.17
C HIS A 35 7.46 -3.22 -9.32
N ASN A 36 7.73 -2.02 -9.85
CA ASN A 36 9.08 -1.47 -9.95
C ASN A 36 9.22 -0.23 -9.06
N HIS A 37 10.23 -0.24 -8.19
CA HIS A 37 10.44 0.85 -7.25
C HIS A 37 11.88 0.95 -6.75
N GLN A 38 12.37 2.19 -6.66
CA GLN A 38 13.56 2.53 -5.89
C GLN A 38 13.28 3.83 -5.12
N PRO A 39 13.75 3.95 -3.87
CA PRO A 39 13.51 5.14 -3.06
C PRO A 39 14.34 6.32 -3.55
N THR A 40 14.00 7.52 -3.06
CA THR A 40 15.00 8.58 -2.96
C THR A 40 15.94 8.24 -1.82
N TYR A 41 17.13 7.74 -2.17
CA TYR A 41 18.08 7.19 -1.21
C TYR A 41 18.59 8.21 -0.19
N TRP A 42 18.60 9.50 -0.52
CA TRP A 42 19.03 10.56 0.39
C TRP A 42 18.17 11.83 0.23
N PRO A 43 17.17 12.07 1.08
CA PRO A 43 16.25 13.21 0.95
C PRO A 43 16.88 14.52 1.46
N GLU A 44 17.92 14.98 0.76
CA GLU A 44 18.70 16.19 1.05
C GLU A 44 18.68 17.14 -0.14
N TRP A 45 18.91 18.44 0.11
CA TRP A 45 19.02 19.42 -0.97
C TRP A 45 20.21 19.14 -1.86
N ASN A 46 19.94 19.08 -3.16
CA ASN A 46 20.96 18.79 -4.16
C ASN A 46 22.04 19.90 -4.21
N THR A 47 23.29 19.48 -4.27
CA THR A 47 24.46 20.36 -4.46
C THR A 47 25.30 19.96 -5.67
N ASN A 48 24.86 18.96 -6.43
CA ASN A 48 25.45 18.55 -7.69
C ASN A 48 24.85 19.36 -8.85
N GLY A 49 25.69 20.15 -9.54
CA GLY A 49 25.25 20.99 -10.65
C GLY A 49 24.50 22.26 -10.21
N GLY A 50 23.52 22.71 -11.01
CA GLY A 50 22.81 23.98 -10.80
C GLY A 50 21.39 23.88 -10.22
N GLN A 51 20.88 22.67 -10.00
CA GLN A 51 19.50 22.44 -9.56
C GLN A 51 19.43 22.31 -8.04
N ASN A 52 19.73 23.39 -7.31
CA ASN A 52 19.97 23.34 -5.87
C ASN A 52 18.70 23.43 -4.99
N SER A 53 17.54 23.65 -5.62
CA SER A 53 16.23 23.72 -4.95
C SER A 53 15.37 22.47 -5.18
N ARG A 54 16.00 21.30 -5.32
CA ARG A 54 15.33 19.99 -5.36
C ARG A 54 16.12 18.98 -4.53
N VAL A 55 15.50 17.85 -4.20
CA VAL A 55 16.21 16.74 -3.55
C VAL A 55 17.23 16.10 -4.48
N GLU A 56 18.15 15.35 -3.91
CA GLU A 56 19.08 14.49 -4.66
C GLU A 56 18.39 13.31 -5.32
N TYR A 57 18.62 13.15 -6.61
CA TYR A 57 18.25 11.94 -7.34
C TYR A 57 19.42 10.97 -7.42
N ALA A 58 19.20 9.78 -7.98
CA ALA A 58 20.17 8.68 -7.96
C ALA A 58 21.58 9.10 -8.41
N TRP A 59 21.71 9.83 -9.52
CA TRP A 59 23.02 10.29 -9.99
C TRP A 59 23.68 11.29 -9.04
N ASP A 60 22.92 12.21 -8.45
CA ASP A 60 23.45 13.19 -7.50
C ASP A 60 23.98 12.50 -6.25
N SER A 61 23.23 11.54 -5.71
CA SER A 61 23.66 10.77 -4.55
C SER A 61 24.90 9.93 -4.83
N ILE A 62 25.04 9.36 -6.04
CA ILE A 62 26.28 8.66 -6.45
C ILE A 62 27.48 9.62 -6.42
N VAL A 63 27.35 10.80 -7.04
CA VAL A 63 28.44 11.78 -7.13
C VAL A 63 28.83 12.33 -5.77
N LEU A 64 27.83 12.71 -4.96
CA LEU A 64 28.05 13.45 -3.73
C LEU A 64 28.45 12.56 -2.54
N LYS A 65 28.15 11.25 -2.57
CA LYS A 65 28.40 10.32 -1.46
C LYS A 65 29.82 10.41 -0.89
N SER A 66 30.83 10.45 -1.76
CA SER A 66 32.24 10.44 -1.33
C SER A 66 32.63 11.66 -0.48
N GLY A 67 31.97 12.80 -0.71
CA GLY A 67 32.19 14.05 0.04
C GLY A 67 31.21 14.26 1.20
N ARG A 68 30.26 13.35 1.42
CA ARG A 68 29.18 13.55 2.38
C ARG A 68 29.39 12.77 3.66
N SER A 69 29.62 13.50 4.74
CA SER A 69 29.60 13.01 6.11
C SER A 69 28.81 13.96 7.00
N TYR A 70 28.27 13.45 8.10
CA TYR A 70 27.54 14.24 9.09
C TYR A 70 28.25 14.16 10.43
N SER A 71 28.19 15.24 11.22
CA SER A 71 28.67 15.20 12.59
C SER A 71 27.90 14.14 13.38
N GLY A 72 28.62 13.28 14.09
CA GLY A 72 28.02 12.13 14.79
C GLY A 72 27.84 10.88 13.93
N SER A 73 28.23 10.87 12.65
CA SER A 73 28.32 9.68 11.79
C SER A 73 29.74 9.46 11.29
N THR A 74 30.16 8.20 11.19
CA THR A 74 31.43 7.80 10.59
C THR A 74 31.28 7.27 9.15
N ALA A 75 30.05 7.16 8.66
CA ALA A 75 29.73 6.63 7.33
C ALA A 75 29.59 7.74 6.28
N GLN A 76 29.64 7.35 5.01
CA GLN A 76 29.28 8.18 3.87
C GLN A 76 27.82 7.93 3.48
N HIS A 77 27.08 9.00 3.19
CA HIS A 77 25.63 8.93 3.00
C HIS A 77 25.19 9.30 1.56
N PRO A 78 24.22 8.60 0.97
CA PRO A 78 23.53 7.43 1.53
C PRO A 78 24.47 6.22 1.61
N GLU A 79 24.33 5.40 2.63
CA GLU A 79 25.14 4.20 2.85
C GLU A 79 24.97 3.16 1.72
N ASN A 80 23.79 3.13 1.08
CA ASN A 80 23.50 2.28 -0.08
C ASN A 80 24.49 2.49 -1.24
N ASN A 81 24.89 1.42 -1.93
CA ASN A 81 25.67 1.51 -3.17
C ASN A 81 24.73 1.59 -4.39
N LEU A 82 24.43 2.81 -4.81
CA LEU A 82 23.51 3.05 -5.92
C LEU A 82 24.07 2.55 -7.27
N SER A 83 25.40 2.51 -7.46
CA SER A 83 25.98 1.96 -8.69
C SER A 83 25.71 0.46 -8.82
N ASP A 84 25.83 -0.29 -7.73
CA ASP A 84 25.51 -1.73 -7.71
C ASP A 84 24.00 -1.95 -7.86
N ILE A 85 23.20 -1.12 -7.19
CA ILE A 85 21.74 -1.19 -7.22
C ILE A 85 21.22 -0.93 -8.63
N PHE A 86 21.64 0.15 -9.30
CA PHE A 86 21.11 0.51 -10.63
C PHE A 86 21.87 -0.14 -11.78
N GLY A 87 23.09 -0.64 -11.56
CA GLY A 87 23.98 -1.13 -12.62
C GLY A 87 23.69 -2.54 -13.14
N VAL A 88 22.90 -3.34 -12.41
CA VAL A 88 22.58 -4.72 -12.81
C VAL A 88 21.67 -4.77 -14.05
N ASP A 89 21.92 -5.74 -14.94
CA ASP A 89 21.22 -5.89 -16.23
C ASP A 89 19.71 -6.08 -16.07
N ASP A 90 19.29 -6.84 -15.08
CA ASP A 90 17.89 -7.10 -14.79
C ASP A 90 17.11 -5.81 -14.53
N ARG A 91 17.65 -4.90 -13.70
CA ARG A 91 17.03 -3.60 -13.42
C ARG A 91 17.06 -2.66 -14.62
N LYS A 92 18.18 -2.62 -15.36
CA LYS A 92 18.26 -1.84 -16.60
C LYS A 92 17.20 -2.28 -17.61
N ASN A 93 16.92 -3.58 -17.70
CA ASN A 93 15.89 -4.13 -18.56
C ASN A 93 14.48 -3.81 -18.03
N ALA A 94 14.20 -4.10 -16.76
CA ALA A 94 12.91 -3.87 -16.11
C ALA A 94 12.46 -2.41 -16.16
N TYR A 95 13.40 -1.47 -16.02
CA TYR A 95 13.11 -0.04 -16.00
C TYR A 95 12.94 0.59 -17.38
N GLN A 96 13.33 -0.12 -18.45
CA GLN A 96 13.36 0.41 -19.82
C GLN A 96 12.50 -0.40 -20.79
N GLY A 97 13.09 -1.30 -21.57
CA GLY A 97 12.43 -2.01 -22.67
C GLY A 97 11.89 -3.40 -22.33
N GLY A 98 12.25 -3.97 -21.17
CA GLY A 98 11.90 -5.33 -20.76
C GLY A 98 10.39 -5.60 -20.79
N PRO A 99 9.57 -4.77 -20.11
CA PRO A 99 8.12 -4.88 -20.14
C PRO A 99 7.50 -4.95 -21.54
N ARG A 100 7.89 -4.00 -22.41
CA ARG A 100 7.42 -3.94 -23.80
C ARG A 100 7.75 -5.22 -24.55
N ASN A 101 8.97 -5.71 -24.39
CA ASN A 101 9.44 -6.92 -25.06
C ASN A 101 8.72 -8.17 -24.56
N ALA A 102 8.43 -8.27 -23.26
CA ALA A 102 7.61 -9.35 -22.70
C ALA A 102 6.19 -9.34 -23.28
N LEU A 103 5.55 -8.16 -23.35
CA LEU A 103 4.18 -8.03 -23.89
C LEU A 103 4.08 -8.35 -25.39
N ALA A 104 5.14 -8.07 -26.17
CA ALA A 104 5.16 -8.37 -27.60
C ALA A 104 4.99 -9.87 -27.91
N ASN A 105 5.36 -10.73 -26.97
CA ASN A 105 5.26 -12.19 -27.10
C ASN A 105 3.87 -12.75 -26.72
N LEU A 106 2.94 -11.89 -26.28
CA LEU A 106 1.59 -12.29 -25.87
C LEU A 106 0.57 -12.02 -26.97
N ASN A 107 -0.55 -12.74 -26.96
CA ASN A 107 -1.65 -12.50 -27.90
C ASN A 107 -2.30 -11.12 -27.70
N SER A 108 -3.12 -10.68 -28.66
CA SER A 108 -3.69 -9.32 -28.66
C SER A 108 -4.69 -9.04 -27.54
N ALA A 109 -5.34 -10.06 -26.96
CA ALA A 109 -6.26 -9.91 -25.83
C ALA A 109 -5.53 -9.87 -24.48
N ALA A 110 -4.35 -10.46 -24.39
CA ALA A 110 -3.52 -10.45 -23.20
C ALA A 110 -3.00 -9.05 -22.89
N GLY A 111 -2.98 -8.76 -21.59
CA GLY A 111 -2.38 -7.56 -21.04
C GLY A 111 -2.04 -7.75 -19.57
N PHE A 112 -1.22 -6.83 -19.06
CA PHE A 112 -0.75 -6.81 -17.68
C PHE A 112 -0.56 -5.39 -17.18
N CYS A 113 -0.40 -5.25 -15.87
CA CYS A 113 -0.18 -3.96 -15.21
C CYS A 113 1.28 -3.80 -14.78
N ILE A 114 1.75 -2.55 -14.74
CA ILE A 114 3.03 -2.19 -14.11
C ILE A 114 2.82 -0.98 -13.24
N SER A 115 3.24 -1.05 -11.98
CA SER A 115 3.45 0.16 -11.18
C SER A 115 4.91 0.58 -11.25
N TYR A 116 5.14 1.88 -11.36
CA TYR A 116 6.47 2.45 -11.49
C TYR A 116 6.50 3.73 -10.65
N SER A 117 7.17 3.71 -9.49
CA SER A 117 7.15 4.86 -8.57
C SER A 117 7.74 6.15 -9.16
N GLY A 118 7.28 7.30 -8.69
CA GLY A 118 7.79 8.61 -9.12
C GLY A 118 9.25 8.82 -8.74
N SER A 119 9.66 8.38 -7.54
CA SER A 119 11.06 8.38 -7.10
C SER A 119 11.96 7.56 -8.03
N LEU A 120 11.48 6.39 -8.50
CA LEU A 120 12.21 5.61 -9.51
C LEU A 120 12.31 6.36 -10.85
N MET A 121 11.24 7.04 -11.30
CA MET A 121 11.29 7.85 -12.53
C MET A 121 12.36 8.94 -12.42
N ASP A 122 12.44 9.63 -11.28
CA ASP A 122 13.48 10.63 -11.05
C ASP A 122 14.89 10.02 -11.00
N GLY A 123 15.04 8.87 -10.33
CA GLY A 123 16.29 8.11 -10.29
C GLY A 123 16.79 7.74 -11.69
N VAL A 124 15.96 7.06 -12.49
CA VAL A 124 16.28 6.65 -13.86
C VAL A 124 16.49 7.86 -14.77
N ARG A 125 15.67 8.92 -14.65
CA ARG A 125 15.86 10.17 -15.41
C ARG A 125 17.21 10.81 -15.10
N SER A 126 17.63 10.85 -13.83
CA SER A 126 18.92 11.45 -13.46
C SER A 126 20.10 10.68 -14.03
N LEU A 127 20.06 9.33 -14.00
CA LEU A 127 21.08 8.46 -14.58
C LEU A 127 21.11 8.58 -16.11
N ALA A 128 19.93 8.60 -16.74
CA ALA A 128 19.79 8.77 -18.18
C ALA A 128 20.30 10.12 -18.68
N GLY A 129 20.02 11.21 -17.95
CA GLY A 129 20.51 12.55 -18.26
C GLY A 129 22.05 12.64 -18.21
N ALA A 130 22.67 11.86 -17.33
CA ALA A 130 24.13 11.74 -17.23
C ALA A 130 24.74 10.66 -18.14
N ASN A 131 23.90 9.89 -18.86
CA ASN A 131 24.28 8.72 -19.64
C ASN A 131 25.11 7.70 -18.84
N GLN A 132 24.66 7.39 -17.63
CA GLN A 132 25.37 6.54 -16.67
C GLN A 132 24.67 5.20 -16.49
N LEU A 133 25.46 4.17 -16.12
CA LEU A 133 24.97 2.85 -15.75
C LEU A 133 24.04 2.19 -16.80
N GLY A 134 24.17 2.52 -18.08
CA GLY A 134 23.36 1.94 -19.16
C GLY A 134 21.94 2.48 -19.28
N TYR A 135 21.64 3.60 -18.64
CA TYR A 135 20.41 4.37 -18.86
C TYR A 135 20.69 5.49 -19.87
N GLY A 136 19.89 5.55 -20.94
CA GLY A 136 20.03 6.55 -21.99
C GLY A 136 18.83 7.50 -22.07
N SER A 137 18.97 8.57 -22.86
CA SER A 137 17.93 9.60 -23.05
C SER A 137 16.60 9.09 -23.64
N GLY A 138 16.52 7.83 -24.05
CA GLY A 138 15.31 7.16 -24.54
C GLY A 138 14.74 6.10 -23.58
N TRP A 139 15.11 6.09 -22.30
CA TRP A 139 14.76 5.04 -21.34
C TRP A 139 13.25 4.73 -21.27
N TRP A 140 12.38 5.73 -21.50
CA TRP A 140 10.92 5.58 -21.49
C TRP A 140 10.32 5.01 -22.79
N ASN A 141 11.10 4.88 -23.88
CA ASN A 141 10.56 4.60 -25.22
C ASN A 141 9.78 3.29 -25.28
N GLY A 142 10.31 2.22 -24.69
CA GLY A 142 9.63 0.93 -24.66
C GLY A 142 8.29 1.00 -23.94
N ASN A 143 8.27 1.64 -22.75
CA ASN A 143 7.04 1.80 -21.98
C ASN A 143 6.00 2.65 -22.71
N ARG A 144 6.41 3.74 -23.38
CA ARG A 144 5.52 4.58 -24.21
C ARG A 144 4.95 3.82 -25.40
N GLU A 145 5.76 3.00 -26.07
CA GLU A 145 5.31 2.17 -27.18
C GLU A 145 4.25 1.16 -26.72
N ALA A 146 4.55 0.36 -25.70
CA ALA A 146 3.65 -0.65 -25.17
C ALA A 146 2.35 -0.07 -24.58
N ARG A 147 2.42 1.11 -23.95
CA ARG A 147 1.24 1.84 -23.46
C ARG A 147 0.25 2.18 -24.58
N ASN A 148 0.70 2.32 -25.82
CA ASN A 148 -0.16 2.59 -26.97
C ASN A 148 -0.73 1.33 -27.63
N TRP A 149 -0.29 0.14 -27.24
CA TRP A 149 -0.89 -1.10 -27.70
C TRP A 149 -2.24 -1.32 -27.02
N ARG A 150 -3.26 -1.62 -27.84
CA ARG A 150 -4.65 -1.77 -27.42
C ARG A 150 -5.10 -3.21 -27.57
N THR A 151 -5.96 -3.65 -26.65
CA THR A 151 -6.70 -4.91 -26.80
C THR A 151 -7.81 -4.73 -27.85
N PRO A 152 -8.41 -5.81 -28.37
CA PRO A 152 -9.59 -5.72 -29.22
C PRO A 152 -10.78 -4.96 -28.59
N ALA A 153 -10.88 -4.95 -27.25
CA ALA A 153 -11.91 -4.22 -26.51
C ALA A 153 -11.55 -2.74 -26.24
N GLY A 154 -10.34 -2.30 -26.62
CA GLY A 154 -9.94 -0.89 -26.61
C GLY A 154 -9.19 -0.43 -25.36
N SER A 155 -8.97 -1.28 -24.35
CA SER A 155 -8.10 -0.94 -23.21
C SER A 155 -6.62 -1.03 -23.57
N ARG A 156 -5.75 -0.46 -22.74
CA ARG A 156 -4.30 -0.64 -22.86
C ARG A 156 -3.92 -2.09 -22.57
N ARG A 157 -3.04 -2.67 -23.40
CA ARG A 157 -2.45 -4.00 -23.12
C ARG A 157 -1.43 -3.94 -21.99
N MET A 158 -0.66 -2.86 -21.90
CA MET A 158 0.14 -2.55 -20.72
C MET A 158 -0.43 -1.30 -20.03
N ASP A 159 -1.04 -1.48 -18.87
CA ASP A 159 -1.48 -0.33 -18.09
C ASP A 159 -0.43 0.01 -17.03
N LEU A 160 0.19 1.18 -17.19
CA LEU A 160 1.04 1.77 -16.16
C LEU A 160 0.08 2.33 -15.11
N VAL A 161 -0.11 1.59 -14.02
CA VAL A 161 -1.15 1.89 -13.02
C VAL A 161 -0.75 3.05 -12.13
N GLY A 162 -1.76 3.69 -11.53
CA GLY A 162 -1.59 4.66 -10.46
C GLY A 162 -0.78 4.11 -9.30
N PHE A 163 0.05 4.96 -8.71
CA PHE A 163 0.92 4.58 -7.60
C PHE A 163 1.22 5.79 -6.70
N ASN A 164 1.81 5.54 -5.53
CA ASN A 164 2.32 6.61 -4.67
C ASN A 164 3.69 7.06 -5.18
N TYR A 165 3.93 8.37 -5.26
CA TYR A 165 5.15 8.90 -5.86
C TYR A 165 6.40 8.34 -5.18
N HIS A 166 6.43 8.36 -3.85
CA HIS A 166 7.58 7.96 -3.05
C HIS A 166 7.39 6.60 -2.41
N HIS A 167 6.53 5.72 -2.96
CA HIS A 167 6.27 4.40 -2.38
C HIS A 167 5.86 4.48 -0.90
N SER A 168 5.02 5.45 -0.57
CA SER A 168 4.61 5.73 0.80
C SER A 168 3.46 4.82 1.26
N LEU A 169 3.42 4.46 2.55
CA LEU A 169 2.41 3.53 3.07
C LEU A 169 1.07 4.24 3.36
N ALA A 170 0.26 4.42 2.31
CA ALA A 170 -0.95 5.25 2.33
C ALA A 170 -1.96 4.99 3.47
N PRO A 171 -2.23 3.75 3.92
CA PRO A 171 -3.16 3.52 5.03
C PRO A 171 -2.79 4.22 6.34
N LEU A 172 -1.52 4.58 6.54
CA LEU A 172 -1.02 5.22 7.76
C LEU A 172 -0.76 6.72 7.60
N LEU A 173 -0.84 7.26 6.38
CA LEU A 173 -0.62 8.69 6.13
C LEU A 173 -1.85 9.55 6.46
N PRO A 174 -1.65 10.82 6.87
CA PRO A 174 -2.70 11.82 6.81
C PRO A 174 -3.27 11.96 5.40
N LYS A 175 -4.58 12.15 5.27
CA LYS A 175 -5.27 12.19 3.96
C LYS A 175 -4.73 13.27 3.03
N GLY A 176 -4.37 14.44 3.55
CA GLY A 176 -3.79 15.53 2.76
C GLY A 176 -2.46 15.14 2.12
N VAL A 177 -1.61 14.45 2.88
CA VAL A 177 -0.33 13.90 2.43
C VAL A 177 -0.54 12.81 1.38
N PHE A 178 -1.42 11.84 1.61
CA PHE A 178 -1.74 10.79 0.63
C PHE A 178 -2.28 11.39 -0.67
N ARG A 179 -3.17 12.38 -0.60
CA ARG A 179 -3.65 13.09 -1.79
C ARG A 179 -2.51 13.77 -2.54
N LYS A 180 -1.55 14.37 -1.82
CA LYS A 180 -0.39 15.02 -2.44
C LYS A 180 0.47 14.02 -3.20
N GLU A 181 0.75 12.85 -2.63
CA GLU A 181 1.49 11.75 -3.28
C GLU A 181 0.88 11.38 -4.64
N LEU A 182 -0.45 11.25 -4.72
CA LEU A 182 -1.15 10.92 -5.96
C LEU A 182 -1.09 12.06 -6.98
N GLN A 183 -1.25 13.31 -6.52
CA GLN A 183 -1.23 14.48 -7.38
C GLN A 183 0.14 14.69 -8.03
N ILE A 184 1.22 14.57 -7.26
CA ILE A 184 2.58 14.67 -7.81
C ILE A 184 2.91 13.45 -8.69
N PHE A 185 2.38 12.26 -8.36
CA PHE A 185 2.55 11.06 -9.20
C PHE A 185 1.99 11.28 -10.59
N LYS A 186 0.76 11.80 -10.70
CA LYS A 186 0.16 12.11 -12.01
C LYS A 186 1.00 13.09 -12.82
N GLN A 187 1.67 14.04 -12.17
CA GLN A 187 2.57 15.00 -12.83
C GLN A 187 3.82 14.33 -13.41
N ALA A 188 4.47 13.43 -12.68
CA ALA A 188 5.57 12.65 -13.24
C ALA A 188 5.08 11.64 -14.30
N TYR A 189 3.91 11.03 -14.08
CA TYR A 189 3.32 10.02 -14.96
C TYR A 189 3.13 10.53 -16.38
N TRP A 190 2.47 11.67 -16.59
CA TRP A 190 2.20 12.15 -17.95
C TRP A 190 3.50 12.51 -18.67
N LYS A 191 4.48 13.10 -17.95
CA LYS A 191 5.80 13.44 -18.50
C LYS A 191 6.58 12.18 -18.87
N ALA A 192 6.65 11.19 -17.98
CA ALA A 192 7.36 9.94 -18.22
C ALA A 192 6.76 9.18 -19.40
N TRP A 193 5.43 9.05 -19.44
CA TRP A 193 4.74 8.12 -20.31
C TRP A 193 4.07 8.75 -21.53
N GLY A 194 4.35 10.03 -21.80
CA GLY A 194 3.78 10.75 -22.93
C GLY A 194 2.25 10.85 -22.84
N GLY A 195 1.74 11.07 -21.63
CA GLY A 195 0.33 11.31 -21.37
C GLY A 195 -0.09 12.75 -21.66
N ASN A 196 -1.34 13.07 -21.38
CA ASN A 196 -1.90 14.40 -21.59
C ASN A 196 -1.51 15.33 -20.43
N PRO A 197 -1.16 16.60 -20.71
CA PRO A 197 -0.80 17.58 -19.67
C PRO A 197 -1.99 17.96 -18.76
N ASP A 198 -3.23 17.69 -19.18
CA ASP A 198 -4.44 17.83 -18.35
C ASP A 198 -4.66 16.64 -17.40
N LEU A 199 -3.75 15.66 -17.41
CA LEU A 199 -3.74 14.45 -16.59
C LEU A 199 -4.92 13.50 -16.85
N THR A 200 -5.76 13.74 -17.85
CA THR A 200 -7.02 13.01 -18.04
C THR A 200 -6.82 11.53 -18.40
N ASP A 201 -5.67 11.20 -19.00
CA ASP A 201 -5.36 9.88 -19.53
C ASP A 201 -4.54 8.99 -18.57
N HIS A 202 -4.33 9.42 -17.31
CA HIS A 202 -3.76 8.56 -16.26
C HIS A 202 -4.60 7.28 -16.09
N SER A 203 -3.96 6.20 -15.63
CA SER A 203 -4.63 4.91 -15.40
C SER A 203 -5.79 5.07 -14.41
N LYS A 204 -6.88 4.31 -14.65
CA LYS A 204 -8.00 4.20 -13.69
C LYS A 204 -7.73 3.18 -12.58
N GLY A 205 -6.67 2.40 -12.72
CA GLY A 205 -6.21 1.45 -11.71
C GLY A 205 -5.19 2.05 -10.76
N TYR A 206 -5.21 1.57 -9.53
CA TYR A 206 -4.26 1.93 -8.49
C TYR A 206 -3.64 0.67 -7.86
N PHE A 207 -2.31 0.63 -7.81
CA PHE A 207 -1.59 -0.34 -7.01
C PHE A 207 -1.22 0.31 -5.66
N PRO A 208 -1.75 -0.19 -4.52
CA PRO A 208 -1.30 0.28 -3.23
C PRO A 208 0.13 -0.17 -2.99
N THR A 209 0.98 0.73 -2.49
CA THR A 209 2.32 0.39 -1.97
C THR A 209 2.22 -0.83 -1.05
N GLU A 210 3.03 -1.86 -1.30
CA GLU A 210 3.05 -3.11 -0.52
C GLU A 210 1.70 -3.87 -0.54
N MET A 211 0.83 -3.57 -1.51
CA MET A 211 -0.58 -3.97 -1.50
C MET A 211 -1.32 -3.59 -0.20
N ALA A 212 -0.82 -2.58 0.51
CA ALA A 212 -1.36 -2.08 1.76
C ALA A 212 -2.65 -1.30 1.50
N PHE A 213 -3.80 -1.92 1.81
CA PHE A 213 -5.12 -1.37 1.58
C PHE A 213 -5.88 -1.12 2.88
N SER A 214 -6.69 -0.08 2.89
CA SER A 214 -7.63 0.26 3.97
C SER A 214 -8.80 1.02 3.36
N ASN A 215 -10.02 0.75 3.83
CA ASN A 215 -11.20 1.47 3.36
C ASN A 215 -11.07 2.99 3.58
N SER A 216 -10.24 3.43 4.53
CA SER A 216 -9.97 4.85 4.79
C SER A 216 -9.32 5.63 3.65
N MET A 217 -8.79 4.95 2.62
CA MET A 217 -8.14 5.56 1.46
C MET A 217 -9.10 5.81 0.28
N ILE A 218 -10.27 5.17 0.29
CA ILE A 218 -11.15 5.07 -0.89
C ILE A 218 -11.68 6.43 -1.33
N ASP A 219 -11.97 7.35 -0.41
CA ASP A 219 -12.45 8.69 -0.77
C ASP A 219 -11.38 9.47 -1.53
N VAL A 220 -10.14 9.47 -1.03
CA VAL A 220 -9.02 10.11 -1.73
C VAL A 220 -8.79 9.46 -3.10
N LEU A 221 -8.83 8.13 -3.19
CA LEU A 221 -8.68 7.43 -4.48
C LEU A 221 -9.77 7.81 -5.48
N ALA A 222 -11.03 7.81 -5.05
CA ALA A 222 -12.18 8.13 -5.90
C ALA A 222 -12.18 9.60 -6.35
N GLU A 223 -11.87 10.54 -5.44
CA GLU A 223 -11.74 11.97 -5.75
C GLU A 223 -10.59 12.23 -6.73
N GLU A 224 -9.51 11.46 -6.61
CA GLU A 224 -8.39 11.49 -7.54
C GLU A 224 -8.68 10.69 -8.84
N GLY A 225 -9.88 10.16 -9.03
CA GLY A 225 -10.31 9.57 -10.31
C GLY A 225 -9.86 8.13 -10.57
N TYR A 226 -9.36 7.44 -9.54
CA TYR A 226 -9.15 5.99 -9.58
C TYR A 226 -10.50 5.27 -9.43
N GLN A 227 -10.68 4.20 -10.20
CA GLN A 227 -11.93 3.43 -10.26
C GLN A 227 -11.78 2.03 -9.68
N TRP A 228 -10.57 1.48 -9.72
CA TRP A 228 -10.27 0.16 -9.17
C TRP A 228 -8.89 0.12 -8.52
N SER A 229 -8.72 -0.76 -7.54
CA SER A 229 -7.47 -0.96 -6.82
C SER A 229 -7.13 -2.44 -6.70
N ILE A 230 -5.85 -2.76 -6.90
CA ILE A 230 -5.32 -4.10 -6.66
C ILE A 230 -5.20 -4.33 -5.16
N ILE A 231 -5.69 -5.48 -4.67
CA ILE A 231 -5.63 -5.84 -3.25
C ILE A 231 -5.09 -7.25 -3.05
N ALA A 232 -4.55 -7.51 -1.87
CA ALA A 232 -4.12 -8.82 -1.43
C ALA A 232 -5.34 -9.73 -1.16
N SER A 233 -5.50 -10.79 -1.95
CA SER A 233 -6.71 -11.63 -1.97
C SER A 233 -7.01 -12.28 -0.62
N HIS A 234 -5.98 -12.57 0.17
CA HIS A 234 -6.15 -13.25 1.45
C HIS A 234 -6.92 -12.38 2.47
N HIS A 235 -6.89 -11.04 2.34
CA HIS A 235 -7.69 -10.15 3.19
C HIS A 235 -9.20 -10.26 2.92
N LEU A 236 -9.61 -10.62 1.69
CA LEU A 236 -11.01 -10.99 1.42
C LEU A 236 -11.34 -12.33 2.08
N SER A 237 -10.48 -13.33 1.95
CA SER A 237 -10.70 -14.64 2.57
C SER A 237 -10.84 -14.53 4.09
N ARG A 238 -10.07 -13.63 4.70
CA ARG A 238 -10.08 -13.37 6.14
C ARG A 238 -11.34 -12.69 6.64
N THR A 239 -12.20 -12.14 5.76
CA THR A 239 -13.53 -11.64 6.15
C THR A 239 -14.59 -12.72 6.21
N CYS A 240 -14.35 -13.93 5.68
CA CYS A 240 -15.31 -15.03 5.76
C CYS A 240 -15.37 -15.61 7.18
N PRO A 241 -16.54 -15.70 7.85
CA PRO A 241 -16.65 -16.37 9.16
C PRO A 241 -16.10 -17.80 9.17
N THR A 242 -16.22 -18.54 8.06
CA THR A 242 -15.69 -19.90 7.92
C THR A 242 -14.17 -19.98 7.80
N TYR A 243 -13.45 -18.85 7.73
CA TYR A 243 -12.00 -18.80 7.95
C TYR A 243 -11.64 -19.38 9.31
N MET A 244 -12.51 -19.19 10.30
CA MET A 244 -12.31 -19.69 11.66
C MET A 244 -12.44 -21.23 11.77
N ASN A 245 -12.80 -21.91 10.69
CA ASN A 245 -12.79 -23.37 10.60
C ASN A 245 -11.51 -23.92 9.96
N GLN A 246 -10.62 -23.06 9.45
CA GLN A 246 -9.41 -23.48 8.72
C GLN A 246 -8.21 -23.62 9.65
N GLY A 247 -7.50 -24.75 9.56
CA GLY A 247 -6.34 -25.03 10.42
C GLY A 247 -6.66 -25.06 11.93
N SER A 248 -5.63 -25.26 12.76
CA SER A 248 -5.78 -25.25 14.23
C SER A 248 -5.41 -23.90 14.82
N ILE A 249 -6.19 -23.42 15.81
CA ILE A 249 -5.85 -22.23 16.60
C ILE A 249 -4.50 -22.39 17.30
N SER A 250 -4.13 -23.60 17.77
CA SER A 250 -2.88 -23.83 18.50
C SER A 250 -1.60 -23.59 17.67
N ASN A 251 -1.71 -23.64 16.35
CA ASN A 251 -0.64 -23.33 15.42
C ASN A 251 -0.94 -22.04 14.63
N ASN A 252 -1.76 -21.15 15.19
CA ASN A 252 -2.25 -19.94 14.54
C ASN A 252 -2.78 -20.15 13.10
N ARG A 253 -3.40 -21.31 12.85
CA ARG A 253 -3.91 -21.76 11.55
C ARG A 253 -2.84 -21.89 10.45
N GLY A 254 -1.56 -21.98 10.83
CA GLY A 254 -0.42 -21.99 9.91
C GLY A 254 -0.05 -20.61 9.37
N ILE A 255 -0.64 -19.54 9.90
CA ILE A 255 -0.48 -18.17 9.40
C ILE A 255 0.31 -17.36 10.40
N PHE A 256 1.28 -16.57 9.93
CA PHE A 256 1.97 -15.60 10.76
C PHE A 256 1.24 -14.27 10.64
N SER A 257 0.04 -14.20 11.22
CA SER A 257 -0.76 -12.97 11.35
C SER A 257 -1.73 -13.14 12.51
N SER A 258 -2.17 -12.06 13.15
CA SER A 258 -3.25 -12.21 14.14
C SER A 258 -4.48 -12.83 13.47
N LEU A 259 -5.29 -13.59 14.21
CA LEU A 259 -6.55 -14.08 13.67
C LEU A 259 -7.42 -12.89 13.21
N PRO A 260 -8.31 -13.05 12.22
CA PRO A 260 -9.20 -11.96 11.83
C PRO A 260 -9.97 -11.42 13.05
N ASN A 261 -10.13 -10.10 13.14
CA ASN A 261 -11.00 -9.53 14.18
C ASN A 261 -12.45 -9.94 13.88
N LYS A 262 -13.28 -10.13 14.91
CA LYS A 262 -14.69 -10.44 14.67
C LYS A 262 -15.41 -9.36 13.88
N ALA A 263 -15.00 -8.10 14.03
CA ALA A 263 -15.52 -6.98 13.26
C ALA A 263 -15.26 -7.10 11.75
N ASP A 264 -14.24 -7.85 11.36
CA ASP A 264 -13.89 -8.07 9.95
C ASP A 264 -14.61 -9.29 9.37
N LEU A 265 -15.26 -10.14 10.18
CA LEU A 265 -15.93 -11.37 9.74
C LEU A 265 -17.32 -11.10 9.12
N LEU A 266 -17.36 -10.25 8.09
CA LEU A 266 -18.59 -9.78 7.42
C LEU A 266 -18.79 -10.40 6.03
N GLY A 267 -17.86 -11.25 5.59
CA GLY A 267 -17.90 -11.93 4.30
C GLY A 267 -18.85 -13.13 4.27
N PRO A 268 -18.92 -13.83 3.12
CA PRO A 268 -19.73 -15.04 3.01
C PRO A 268 -19.20 -16.17 3.90
N SER A 269 -20.01 -17.21 4.10
CA SER A 269 -19.65 -18.41 4.88
C SER A 269 -19.50 -19.66 4.00
N PRO A 270 -18.51 -19.72 3.08
CA PRO A 270 -18.31 -20.86 2.20
C PRO A 270 -17.85 -22.10 2.97
N THR A 271 -18.39 -23.27 2.59
CA THR A 271 -18.03 -24.59 3.15
C THR A 271 -16.99 -25.34 2.31
N THR A 272 -16.72 -24.87 1.08
CA THR A 272 -15.77 -25.46 0.11
C THR A 272 -14.95 -24.36 -0.54
N GLY A 273 -13.94 -24.71 -1.35
CA GLY A 273 -13.11 -23.74 -2.08
C GLY A 273 -11.92 -23.20 -1.30
N TRP A 274 -11.78 -23.58 -0.02
CA TRP A 274 -10.63 -23.24 0.81
C TRP A 274 -9.40 -24.02 0.40
N TRP A 275 -8.28 -23.33 0.28
CA TRP A 275 -6.98 -23.93 0.06
C TRP A 275 -5.88 -23.17 0.80
N TYR A 276 -4.82 -23.88 1.18
CA TYR A 276 -3.68 -23.36 1.93
C TYR A 276 -2.39 -23.61 1.15
N ALA A 277 -1.50 -22.64 1.18
CA ALA A 277 -0.12 -22.86 0.76
C ALA A 277 0.84 -21.96 1.54
N GLN A 278 2.06 -22.45 1.64
CA GLN A 278 3.19 -21.78 2.26
C GLN A 278 4.37 -21.76 1.28
N PRO A 279 4.46 -20.75 0.41
CA PRO A 279 5.51 -20.71 -0.61
C PRO A 279 6.92 -20.49 -0.05
N ASN A 280 7.04 -19.95 1.16
CA ASN A 280 8.29 -19.84 1.91
C ASN A 280 7.99 -20.00 3.41
N PRO A 281 8.89 -20.53 4.26
CA PRO A 281 8.63 -20.60 5.70
C PRO A 281 8.22 -19.24 6.27
N GLY A 282 7.09 -19.24 6.99
CA GLY A 282 6.46 -18.04 7.52
C GLY A 282 5.66 -17.18 6.54
N ASN A 283 5.76 -17.43 5.24
CA ASN A 283 4.88 -16.84 4.24
C ASN A 283 3.79 -17.84 3.85
N ALA A 284 2.57 -17.66 4.35
CA ALA A 284 1.44 -18.54 4.06
C ALA A 284 0.12 -17.79 4.06
N ALA A 285 -0.84 -18.28 3.30
CA ALA A 285 -2.22 -17.80 3.31
C ALA A 285 -3.23 -18.94 3.15
N TRP A 286 -4.42 -18.69 3.68
CA TRP A 286 -5.64 -19.39 3.30
C TRP A 286 -6.41 -18.51 2.32
N ASN A 287 -6.71 -19.04 1.14
CA ASN A 287 -7.57 -18.39 0.16
C ASN A 287 -8.85 -19.21 -0.06
N VAL A 288 -9.95 -18.55 -0.41
CA VAL A 288 -11.21 -19.22 -0.74
C VAL A 288 -11.72 -18.84 -2.13
N SER A 289 -11.82 -19.84 -3.00
CA SER A 289 -12.35 -19.68 -4.35
C SER A 289 -13.87 -19.92 -4.40
N PRO A 290 -14.60 -19.20 -5.28
CA PRO A 290 -14.11 -18.16 -6.18
C PRO A 290 -13.99 -16.78 -5.52
N PHE A 291 -14.53 -16.59 -4.31
CA PHE A 291 -14.69 -15.28 -3.66
C PHE A 291 -13.42 -14.44 -3.67
N ALA A 292 -12.28 -14.97 -3.23
CA ALA A 292 -11.02 -14.23 -3.17
C ALA A 292 -10.42 -13.84 -4.53
N TYR A 293 -11.05 -14.19 -5.66
CA TYR A 293 -10.58 -13.91 -7.02
C TYR A 293 -11.62 -13.16 -7.88
N GLN A 294 -12.80 -12.87 -7.32
CA GLN A 294 -13.84 -12.13 -8.01
C GLN A 294 -13.64 -10.62 -7.83
N LEU A 295 -14.17 -9.83 -8.76
CA LEU A 295 -14.29 -8.39 -8.54
C LEU A 295 -15.32 -8.12 -7.45
N HIS A 296 -14.95 -7.23 -6.53
CA HIS A 296 -15.84 -6.70 -5.50
C HIS A 296 -15.80 -5.17 -5.50
N LYS A 297 -16.59 -4.52 -4.66
CA LYS A 297 -16.51 -3.09 -4.35
C LYS A 297 -16.30 -2.93 -2.86
N ALA A 298 -15.36 -2.07 -2.48
CA ALA A 298 -15.26 -1.59 -1.10
C ALA A 298 -15.86 -0.19 -1.01
N GLN A 299 -16.42 0.14 0.16
CA GLN A 299 -17.06 1.42 0.41
C GLN A 299 -16.38 2.16 1.57
N TYR A 300 -16.17 3.45 1.38
CA TYR A 300 -15.90 4.40 2.44
C TYR A 300 -17.14 5.24 2.71
N VAL A 301 -17.50 5.38 3.98
CA VAL A 301 -18.52 6.34 4.44
C VAL A 301 -17.81 7.51 5.12
N ASN A 302 -18.08 8.74 4.71
CA ASN A 302 -17.63 9.94 5.41
C ASN A 302 -18.32 10.02 6.78
N PRO A 303 -17.57 10.08 7.90
CA PRO A 303 -18.14 9.94 9.22
C PRO A 303 -18.95 11.17 9.65
N SER A 304 -18.65 12.34 9.09
CA SER A 304 -19.34 13.59 9.39
C SER A 304 -20.64 13.74 8.60
N THR A 305 -20.65 13.30 7.34
CA THR A 305 -21.76 13.58 6.41
C THR A 305 -22.58 12.36 6.00
N GLY A 306 -22.07 11.14 6.23
CA GLY A 306 -22.66 9.90 5.72
C GLY A 306 -22.47 9.67 4.21
N ALA A 307 -21.79 10.58 3.49
CA ALA A 307 -21.55 10.45 2.06
C ALA A 307 -20.65 9.25 1.76
N THR A 308 -20.96 8.49 0.70
CA THR A 308 -20.25 7.27 0.34
C THR A 308 -19.34 7.45 -0.88
N SER A 309 -18.17 6.84 -0.84
CA SER A 309 -17.25 6.66 -1.97
C SER A 309 -16.94 5.18 -2.14
N SER A 310 -16.67 4.72 -3.36
CA SER A 310 -16.37 3.31 -3.62
C SER A 310 -15.32 3.14 -4.71
N VAL A 311 -14.56 2.05 -4.62
CA VAL A 311 -13.67 1.56 -5.68
C VAL A 311 -13.91 0.07 -5.90
N ILE A 312 -13.67 -0.41 -7.12
CA ILE A 312 -13.66 -1.84 -7.41
C ILE A 312 -12.36 -2.46 -6.86
N LEU A 313 -12.48 -3.59 -6.19
CA LEU A 313 -11.37 -4.41 -5.74
C LEU A 313 -11.01 -5.41 -6.84
N VAL A 314 -9.74 -5.41 -7.25
CA VAL A 314 -9.15 -6.41 -8.15
C VAL A 314 -8.22 -7.29 -7.33
N PRO A 315 -8.63 -8.50 -6.93
CA PRO A 315 -7.79 -9.34 -6.09
C PRO A 315 -6.55 -9.83 -6.82
N SER A 316 -5.42 -9.83 -6.12
CA SER A 316 -4.19 -10.47 -6.52
C SER A 316 -3.80 -11.50 -5.46
N ASP A 317 -3.50 -12.71 -5.93
CA ASP A 317 -3.20 -13.86 -5.07
C ASP A 317 -1.80 -13.75 -4.50
N ASP A 318 -1.66 -13.53 -3.20
CA ASP A 318 -0.36 -13.25 -2.60
C ASP A 318 0.58 -14.47 -2.55
N VAL A 319 0.02 -15.68 -2.47
CA VAL A 319 0.80 -16.93 -2.49
C VAL A 319 1.40 -17.13 -3.87
N LEU A 320 0.56 -17.04 -4.91
CA LEU A 320 1.02 -17.17 -6.28
C LEU A 320 1.96 -16.04 -6.65
N SER A 321 1.64 -14.81 -6.25
CA SER A 321 2.49 -13.62 -6.38
C SER A 321 3.90 -13.89 -5.88
N TYR A 322 4.05 -14.41 -4.66
CA TYR A 322 5.36 -14.77 -4.13
C TYR A 322 6.05 -15.84 -4.99
N ARG A 323 5.36 -16.95 -5.33
CA ARG A 323 5.98 -18.03 -6.12
C ARG A 323 6.43 -17.56 -7.50
N PHE A 324 5.61 -16.77 -8.18
CA PHE A 324 5.94 -16.17 -9.47
C PHE A 324 7.07 -15.14 -9.40
N GLY A 325 7.37 -14.57 -8.22
CA GLY A 325 8.54 -13.74 -7.99
C GLY A 325 9.86 -14.53 -7.89
N TYR A 326 9.81 -15.85 -7.70
CA TYR A 326 11.00 -16.70 -7.50
C TYR A 326 11.10 -17.90 -8.46
N ALA A 327 10.05 -18.21 -9.22
CA ALA A 327 10.02 -19.36 -10.12
C ALA A 327 8.95 -19.25 -11.22
N GLN A 328 9.07 -20.13 -12.22
CA GLN A 328 8.01 -20.40 -13.19
C GLN A 328 6.95 -21.34 -12.59
N GLU A 329 5.89 -20.79 -12.02
CA GLU A 329 4.88 -21.55 -11.26
C GLU A 329 3.84 -22.30 -12.12
N GLY A 330 3.61 -21.86 -13.37
CA GLY A 330 2.62 -22.48 -14.26
C GLY A 330 1.16 -22.25 -13.85
N ILE A 331 0.25 -23.16 -14.23
CA ILE A 331 -1.22 -23.02 -14.02
C ILE A 331 -1.82 -24.11 -13.11
N GLY A 332 -1.01 -24.97 -12.51
CA GLY A 332 -1.49 -26.12 -11.74
C GLY A 332 -2.39 -25.73 -10.56
N GLN A 333 -2.07 -24.62 -9.89
CA GLN A 333 -2.90 -24.11 -8.78
C GLN A 333 -4.26 -23.58 -9.27
N ILE A 334 -4.31 -22.98 -10.46
CA ILE A 334 -5.57 -22.57 -11.09
C ILE A 334 -6.45 -23.79 -11.30
N GLN A 335 -5.90 -24.85 -11.87
CA GLN A 335 -6.62 -26.08 -12.20
C GLN A 335 -7.11 -26.83 -10.96
N SER A 336 -6.30 -26.87 -9.89
CA SER A 336 -6.61 -27.66 -8.69
C SER A 336 -7.54 -26.96 -7.71
N SER A 337 -7.40 -25.63 -7.57
CA SER A 337 -7.95 -24.92 -6.40
C SER A 337 -8.83 -23.73 -6.76
N ILE A 338 -8.77 -23.20 -7.98
CA ILE A 338 -9.51 -21.99 -8.37
C ILE A 338 -10.61 -22.31 -9.38
N ALA A 339 -10.23 -22.84 -10.56
CA ALA A 339 -11.14 -23.15 -11.66
C ALA A 339 -12.30 -24.10 -11.26
N PRO A 340 -12.12 -25.12 -10.40
CA PRO A 340 -13.22 -25.99 -9.98
C PRO A 340 -14.36 -25.26 -9.25
N PHE A 341 -14.10 -24.08 -8.68
CA PHE A 341 -15.08 -23.28 -7.94
C PHE A 341 -15.53 -22.03 -8.71
N ALA A 342 -14.90 -21.70 -9.84
CA ALA A 342 -15.28 -20.60 -10.71
C ALA A 342 -16.39 -21.04 -11.68
N THR A 343 -17.62 -21.13 -11.18
CA THR A 343 -18.77 -21.67 -11.94
C THR A 343 -19.75 -20.62 -12.44
N ASP A 344 -19.61 -19.36 -12.02
CA ASP A 344 -20.50 -18.26 -12.39
C ASP A 344 -19.88 -17.38 -13.49
N PRO A 345 -20.36 -17.43 -14.75
CA PRO A 345 -19.85 -16.58 -15.82
C PRO A 345 -20.26 -15.11 -15.71
N ALA A 346 -21.25 -14.76 -14.88
CA ALA A 346 -21.59 -13.36 -14.58
C ALA A 346 -20.60 -12.76 -13.57
N ARG A 347 -19.95 -13.61 -12.76
CA ARG A 347 -18.94 -13.24 -11.79
C ARG A 347 -17.69 -14.13 -11.95
N PRO A 348 -16.98 -14.01 -13.08
CA PRO A 348 -15.77 -14.80 -13.31
C PRO A 348 -14.67 -14.40 -12.33
N VAL A 349 -13.64 -15.24 -12.26
CA VAL A 349 -12.43 -14.98 -11.47
C VAL A 349 -11.31 -14.43 -12.33
N MET A 350 -10.47 -13.57 -11.75
CA MET A 350 -9.17 -13.19 -12.31
C MET A 350 -8.05 -13.76 -11.44
N VAL A 351 -7.14 -14.50 -12.07
CA VAL A 351 -5.88 -14.93 -11.46
C VAL A 351 -4.77 -14.01 -11.97
N MET A 352 -4.34 -13.10 -11.10
CA MET A 352 -3.29 -12.13 -11.38
C MET A 352 -2.21 -12.19 -10.31
N PRO A 353 -1.12 -12.94 -10.56
CA PRO A 353 0.09 -12.84 -9.75
C PRO A 353 0.74 -11.46 -9.92
N SER A 354 1.09 -10.83 -8.80
CA SER A 354 1.79 -9.54 -8.70
C SER A 354 3.17 -9.76 -8.09
N SER A 355 4.26 -9.37 -8.76
CA SER A 355 5.61 -9.55 -8.21
C SER A 355 6.47 -8.30 -8.38
N ASP A 356 7.47 -8.13 -7.52
CA ASP A 356 8.53 -7.16 -7.79
C ASP A 356 9.17 -7.45 -9.16
N GLY A 357 9.22 -6.43 -10.01
CA GLY A 357 9.75 -6.51 -11.37
C GLY A 357 11.21 -6.10 -11.49
N ASP A 358 11.85 -5.76 -10.38
CA ASP A 358 13.22 -5.24 -10.30
C ASP A 358 14.07 -5.89 -9.20
N ASN A 359 13.48 -6.85 -8.47
CA ASN A 359 14.13 -7.61 -7.41
C ASN A 359 14.12 -9.12 -7.69
N ALA A 360 15.13 -9.80 -7.15
CA ALA A 360 15.29 -11.26 -7.19
C ALA A 360 15.10 -11.84 -8.61
N TRP A 361 14.49 -13.01 -8.72
CA TRP A 361 14.18 -13.64 -10.01
C TRP A 361 13.04 -12.91 -10.75
N GLY A 362 12.13 -12.25 -10.03
CA GLY A 362 11.01 -11.49 -10.57
C GLY A 362 11.43 -10.37 -11.53
N GLY A 363 12.57 -9.72 -11.27
CA GLY A 363 13.20 -8.78 -12.19
C GLY A 363 14.12 -9.38 -13.24
N GLY A 364 14.40 -10.68 -13.14
CA GLY A 364 15.26 -11.42 -14.05
C GLY A 364 14.70 -11.60 -15.45
N SER A 365 15.58 -11.71 -16.44
CA SER A 365 15.25 -12.02 -17.84
C SER A 365 14.24 -13.19 -17.98
N SER A 366 14.42 -14.28 -17.23
CA SER A 366 13.52 -15.46 -17.26
C SER A 366 12.09 -15.15 -16.80
N SER A 367 11.89 -14.26 -15.82
CA SER A 367 10.55 -13.85 -15.37
C SER A 367 9.77 -13.18 -16.50
N TRP A 368 10.43 -12.23 -17.19
CA TRP A 368 9.84 -11.43 -18.26
C TRP A 368 9.65 -12.21 -19.57
N PHE A 369 10.67 -12.97 -20.01
CA PHE A 369 10.71 -13.51 -21.37
C PHE A 369 10.38 -14.99 -21.49
N GLU A 370 10.44 -15.75 -20.40
CA GLU A 370 10.16 -17.20 -20.42
C GLU A 370 8.88 -17.50 -19.67
N ALA A 371 8.84 -17.19 -18.37
CA ALA A 371 7.74 -17.60 -17.50
C ALA A 371 6.44 -16.85 -17.75
N THR A 372 6.52 -15.58 -18.17
CA THR A 372 5.34 -14.79 -18.51
C THR A 372 4.66 -15.33 -19.77
N PRO A 373 5.33 -15.45 -20.93
CA PRO A 373 4.73 -16.09 -22.09
C PRO A 373 4.26 -17.52 -21.81
N ALA A 374 5.03 -18.31 -21.07
CA ALA A 374 4.64 -19.68 -20.70
C ALA A 374 3.33 -19.72 -19.90
N PHE A 375 3.17 -18.82 -18.92
CA PHE A 375 1.95 -18.72 -18.11
C PHE A 375 0.72 -18.37 -18.97
N PHE A 376 0.81 -17.33 -19.79
CA PHE A 376 -0.31 -16.93 -20.67
C PHE A 376 -0.63 -18.02 -21.70
N ASN A 377 0.38 -18.62 -22.35
CA ASN A 377 0.17 -19.67 -23.35
C ASN A 377 -0.45 -20.94 -22.76
N ALA A 378 0.03 -21.37 -21.57
CA ALA A 378 -0.56 -22.51 -20.86
C ALA A 378 -2.01 -22.23 -20.47
N ALA A 379 -2.29 -21.02 -19.95
CA ALA A 379 -3.65 -20.62 -19.60
C ALA A 379 -4.58 -20.62 -20.83
N GLY A 380 -4.16 -20.04 -21.95
CA GLY A 380 -4.94 -20.06 -23.19
C GLY A 380 -5.18 -21.48 -23.72
N SER A 381 -4.16 -22.35 -23.65
CA SER A 381 -4.28 -23.76 -24.07
C SER A 381 -5.23 -24.57 -23.18
N ALA A 382 -5.34 -24.20 -21.90
CA ALA A 382 -6.30 -24.77 -20.95
C ALA A 382 -7.71 -24.18 -21.09
N GLY A 383 -7.94 -23.26 -22.04
CA GLY A 383 -9.22 -22.58 -22.23
C GLY A 383 -9.48 -21.46 -21.23
N TYR A 384 -8.45 -20.91 -20.57
CA TYR A 384 -8.57 -19.73 -19.72
C TYR A 384 -8.45 -18.43 -20.53
N GLY A 385 -9.25 -17.43 -20.18
CA GLY A 385 -9.27 -16.14 -20.85
C GLY A 385 -8.01 -15.36 -20.53
N GLN A 386 -7.39 -14.74 -21.53
CA GLN A 386 -6.28 -13.81 -21.32
C GLN A 386 -6.83 -12.40 -21.44
N SER A 387 -6.61 -11.56 -20.43
CA SER A 387 -7.25 -10.24 -20.39
C SER A 387 -6.33 -9.19 -19.76
N ALA A 388 -6.38 -7.98 -20.31
CA ALA A 388 -5.93 -6.79 -19.59
C ALA A 388 -6.89 -6.50 -18.42
N VAL A 389 -6.35 -6.08 -17.27
CA VAL A 389 -7.14 -5.83 -16.05
C VAL A 389 -8.31 -4.86 -16.30
N GLN A 390 -8.06 -3.78 -17.04
CA GLN A 390 -9.11 -2.80 -17.35
C GLN A 390 -10.25 -3.38 -18.20
N ASP A 391 -9.97 -4.30 -19.14
CA ASP A 391 -11.03 -4.95 -19.92
C ASP A 391 -11.89 -5.85 -19.04
N PHE A 392 -11.26 -6.59 -18.13
CA PHE A 392 -11.98 -7.42 -17.17
C PHE A 392 -12.86 -6.58 -16.22
N VAL A 393 -12.33 -5.46 -15.73
CA VAL A 393 -13.10 -4.50 -14.92
C VAL A 393 -14.25 -3.90 -15.72
N ASN A 394 -14.04 -3.51 -16.98
CA ASN A 394 -15.11 -2.98 -17.83
C ASN A 394 -16.22 -4.02 -18.09
N ALA A 395 -15.84 -5.27 -18.31
CA ALA A 395 -16.77 -6.35 -18.64
C ALA A 395 -17.55 -6.87 -17.41
N HIS A 396 -16.92 -6.93 -16.24
CA HIS A 396 -17.48 -7.62 -15.07
C HIS A 396 -17.64 -6.76 -13.82
N GLY A 397 -17.07 -5.55 -13.79
CA GLY A 397 -17.10 -4.66 -12.62
C GLY A 397 -18.49 -4.15 -12.24
N ALA A 398 -19.44 -4.13 -13.19
CA ALA A 398 -20.83 -3.80 -12.91
C ALA A 398 -21.50 -4.83 -11.99
N ALA A 399 -21.13 -6.11 -12.11
CA ALA A 399 -21.65 -7.22 -11.30
C ALA A 399 -20.95 -7.38 -9.93
N ALA A 400 -19.90 -6.58 -9.67
CA ALA A 400 -19.20 -6.57 -8.40
C ALA A 400 -20.11 -6.07 -7.28
N ASP A 401 -20.17 -6.85 -6.20
CA ASP A 401 -20.94 -6.67 -4.98
C ASP A 401 -20.15 -5.84 -3.97
N ILE A 402 -20.86 -5.15 -3.07
CA ILE A 402 -20.23 -4.40 -1.99
C ILE A 402 -19.84 -5.39 -0.88
N VAL A 403 -18.57 -5.38 -0.49
CA VAL A 403 -18.02 -6.25 0.56
C VAL A 403 -17.19 -5.45 1.55
N HIS A 404 -16.96 -6.05 2.72
CA HIS A 404 -15.88 -5.63 3.61
C HIS A 404 -14.57 -6.28 3.18
N ILE A 405 -13.48 -5.54 3.31
CA ILE A 405 -12.11 -6.06 3.19
C ILE A 405 -11.37 -5.69 4.46
N GLU A 406 -10.69 -6.68 5.06
CA GLU A 406 -9.82 -6.45 6.20
C GLU A 406 -8.67 -5.53 5.77
N ASP A 407 -8.32 -4.56 6.60
CA ASP A 407 -7.10 -3.78 6.40
C ASP A 407 -5.88 -4.71 6.33
N GLY A 408 -4.83 -4.27 5.63
CA GLY A 408 -3.54 -4.94 5.66
C GLY A 408 -2.80 -4.88 4.34
N ALA A 409 -1.67 -5.58 4.28
CA ALA A 409 -0.72 -5.56 3.17
C ALA A 409 -0.43 -6.98 2.69
N TRP A 410 0.43 -7.13 1.68
CA TRP A 410 0.86 -8.44 1.21
C TRP A 410 1.53 -9.29 2.30
N ILE A 411 1.51 -10.62 2.12
CA ILE A 411 2.18 -11.56 3.02
C ILE A 411 3.70 -11.58 2.77
N PHE A 412 4.51 -11.45 3.84
CA PHE A 412 5.97 -11.52 3.77
C PHE A 412 6.55 -12.59 4.71
N PRO A 413 7.63 -13.31 4.34
CA PRO A 413 8.31 -14.28 5.18
C PRO A 413 9.07 -13.59 6.32
N GLU A 414 8.41 -13.37 7.45
CA GLU A 414 8.98 -13.15 8.79
C GLU A 414 7.83 -12.63 9.70
N SER A 415 7.88 -12.89 11.01
CA SER A 415 7.20 -12.19 12.12
C SER A 415 5.94 -11.26 11.96
N CYS A 416 4.93 -11.56 11.11
CA CYS A 416 3.56 -10.97 11.08
C CYS A 416 3.29 -9.83 10.07
N TYR A 417 3.27 -10.10 8.75
CA TYR A 417 3.30 -9.01 7.75
C TYR A 417 2.14 -8.89 6.75
N GLY A 418 1.21 -9.84 6.70
CA GLY A 418 -0.18 -9.61 6.21
C GLY A 418 -1.10 -9.16 7.36
N SER A 419 -0.57 -8.34 8.27
CA SER A 419 -1.28 -7.94 9.49
C SER A 419 -2.19 -6.75 9.22
N ALA A 420 -3.42 -6.80 9.75
CA ALA A 420 -4.37 -5.70 9.66
C ALA A 420 -3.96 -4.43 10.42
N ASN A 421 -2.90 -4.52 11.23
CA ASN A 421 -2.24 -3.38 11.87
C ASN A 421 -0.98 -2.90 11.14
N PHE A 422 -0.68 -3.41 9.93
CA PHE A 422 0.51 -3.02 9.17
C PHE A 422 1.82 -3.21 9.93
N LEU A 423 1.91 -4.29 10.73
CA LEU A 423 2.99 -4.50 11.71
C LEU A 423 4.42 -4.53 11.14
N LYS A 424 4.58 -4.71 9.83
CA LYS A 424 5.88 -4.59 9.16
C LYS A 424 6.42 -3.15 9.23
N TRP A 425 5.54 -2.15 9.17
CA TRP A 425 5.88 -0.73 9.07
C TRP A 425 5.58 0.08 10.33
N ILE A 426 4.79 -0.47 11.25
CA ILE A 426 4.46 0.16 12.53
C ILE A 426 4.39 -0.86 13.66
N GLU A 427 5.04 -0.58 14.78
CA GLU A 427 5.08 -1.46 15.95
C GLU A 427 4.55 -0.71 17.18
N PRO A 428 4.01 -1.40 18.20
CA PRO A 428 3.80 -0.76 19.49
C PRO A 428 5.15 -0.37 20.12
N PRO A 429 5.19 0.64 21.01
CA PRO A 429 6.39 0.91 21.82
C PRO A 429 6.78 -0.32 22.66
N LEU A 430 8.08 -0.62 22.76
CA LEU A 430 8.62 -1.83 23.39
C LEU A 430 9.57 -1.50 24.55
N ALA A 431 9.51 -2.27 25.63
CA ALA A 431 10.42 -2.10 26.77
C ALA A 431 11.48 -3.20 26.84
N ALA A 432 12.74 -2.79 27.03
CA ALA A 432 13.85 -3.70 27.29
C ALA A 432 13.74 -4.40 28.66
N THR A 433 13.04 -3.81 29.64
CA THR A 433 12.88 -4.37 31.00
C THR A 433 11.45 -4.88 31.23
N PRO A 434 11.24 -5.98 31.98
CA PRO A 434 9.91 -6.58 32.16
C PRO A 434 8.89 -5.76 32.96
N ALA A 435 9.33 -4.84 33.83
CA ALA A 435 8.48 -4.24 34.86
C ALA A 435 7.29 -3.42 34.32
N THR A 436 7.40 -2.92 33.09
CA THR A 436 6.40 -2.03 32.46
C THR A 436 5.72 -2.69 31.26
N ARG A 437 6.04 -3.97 31.01
CA ARG A 437 5.52 -4.69 29.85
C ARG A 437 4.08 -5.14 30.07
N TYR A 438 3.28 -5.02 29.02
CA TYR A 438 1.92 -5.51 28.98
C TYR A 438 1.90 -7.05 29.02
N ALA A 439 1.25 -7.64 30.03
CA ALA A 439 0.82 -9.05 30.06
C ALA A 439 1.84 -10.10 29.52
N ASN A 440 3.08 -10.11 30.04
CA ASN A 440 4.14 -11.03 29.58
C ASN A 440 4.42 -10.94 28.06
N THR A 441 4.41 -9.74 27.51
CA THR A 441 4.85 -9.41 26.14
C THR A 441 6.10 -8.52 26.20
N MET A 442 6.57 -7.98 25.08
CA MET A 442 7.61 -6.93 25.00
C MET A 442 7.02 -5.52 24.96
N ALA A 443 5.71 -5.36 24.76
CA ALA A 443 5.08 -4.06 24.55
C ALA A 443 4.96 -3.26 25.85
N ASP A 444 5.26 -1.97 25.81
CA ASP A 444 5.11 -1.02 26.92
C ASP A 444 4.49 0.28 26.42
N LEU A 445 3.20 0.41 26.72
CA LEU A 445 2.36 1.50 26.25
C LEU A 445 2.35 2.69 27.21
N GLU A 446 2.76 2.51 28.48
CA GLU A 446 2.53 3.48 29.56
C GLU A 446 3.78 4.28 29.96
N THR A 447 4.96 3.63 30.02
CA THR A 447 6.22 4.28 30.42
C THR A 447 7.07 4.79 29.27
N PRO A 448 6.40 5.10 28.15
CA PRO A 448 6.45 4.39 26.88
C PRO A 448 7.80 3.73 26.57
N GLY A 449 7.73 2.50 26.09
CA GLY A 449 8.87 1.87 25.44
C GLY A 449 9.33 2.60 24.17
N PHE A 450 10.37 2.07 23.52
CA PHE A 450 10.85 2.53 22.23
C PHE A 450 10.84 1.38 21.23
N ALA A 451 10.39 1.67 20.01
CA ALA A 451 10.64 0.84 18.85
C ALA A 451 10.97 1.76 17.69
N LEU A 452 11.85 1.32 16.80
CA LEU A 452 12.28 2.16 15.69
C LEU A 452 11.11 2.55 14.79
N LYS A 453 10.31 1.55 14.40
CA LYS A 453 9.14 1.74 13.54
C LYS A 453 8.02 2.52 14.20
N PHE A 454 7.96 2.49 15.53
CA PHE A 454 7.08 3.36 16.31
C PHE A 454 7.55 4.82 16.17
N TRP A 455 8.80 5.09 16.53
CA TRP A 455 9.33 6.45 16.54
C TRP A 455 9.40 7.09 15.15
N ALA A 456 9.69 6.31 14.10
CA ALA A 456 9.82 6.80 12.73
C ALA A 456 8.55 7.51 12.19
N TRP A 457 7.38 7.23 12.75
CA TRP A 457 6.15 7.95 12.40
C TRP A 457 6.06 9.34 13.05
N ALA A 458 6.76 9.59 14.17
CA ALA A 458 6.74 10.90 14.82
C ALA A 458 7.24 12.04 13.91
N PRO A 459 8.41 11.96 13.24
CA PRO A 459 8.82 13.00 12.30
C PRO A 459 7.88 13.10 11.09
N VAL A 460 7.37 11.98 10.58
CA VAL A 460 6.40 11.98 9.47
C VAL A 460 5.16 12.82 9.82
N ILE A 461 4.57 12.60 11.00
CA ILE A 461 3.38 13.35 11.43
C ILE A 461 3.70 14.83 11.69
N THR A 462 4.89 15.16 12.20
CA THR A 462 5.33 16.56 12.34
C THR A 462 5.46 17.25 10.99
N GLY A 463 6.16 16.63 10.04
CA GLY A 463 6.38 17.20 8.71
C GLY A 463 5.06 17.40 7.95
N ALA A 464 4.12 16.46 8.08
CA ALA A 464 2.77 16.58 7.54
C ALA A 464 2.10 17.88 8.01
N ASN A 465 2.00 18.09 9.33
CA ASN A 465 1.30 19.24 9.88
C ASN A 465 1.97 20.56 9.49
N TRP A 466 3.30 20.63 9.55
CA TRP A 466 4.03 21.82 9.11
C TRP A 466 3.74 22.21 7.67
N CYS A 467 3.75 21.24 6.76
CA CYS A 467 3.46 21.49 5.35
C CYS A 467 1.98 21.82 5.12
N GLU A 468 1.06 21.15 5.81
CA GLU A 468 -0.39 21.39 5.75
C GLU A 468 -0.76 22.78 6.30
N THR A 469 -0.21 23.19 7.45
CA THR A 469 -0.36 24.54 8.05
C THR A 469 0.21 25.61 7.14
N ALA A 470 1.42 25.42 6.61
CA ALA A 470 2.01 26.39 5.69
C ALA A 470 1.19 26.54 4.39
N GLU A 471 0.67 25.43 3.86
CA GLU A 471 -0.22 25.46 2.69
C GLU A 471 -1.56 26.14 2.97
N GLN A 472 -2.15 25.91 4.15
CA GLN A 472 -3.35 26.63 4.59
C GLN A 472 -3.11 28.14 4.65
N ILE A 473 -2.06 28.59 5.35
CA ILE A 473 -1.73 30.01 5.48
C ILE A 473 -1.45 30.63 4.11
N TRP A 474 -0.67 29.96 3.25
CA TRP A 474 -0.36 30.47 1.90
C TRP A 474 -1.61 30.75 1.07
N ARG A 475 -2.60 29.85 1.12
CA ARG A 475 -3.88 30.00 0.40
C ARG A 475 -4.73 31.15 0.94
N ASP A 476 -4.69 31.37 2.25
CA ASP A 476 -5.49 32.41 2.90
C ASP A 476 -4.89 33.81 2.80
N GLU A 477 -3.56 33.92 2.76
CA GLU A 477 -2.86 35.21 2.75
C GLU A 477 -3.15 36.06 1.52
N THR A 478 -3.40 35.44 0.37
CA THR A 478 -3.69 36.16 -0.87
C THR A 478 -4.67 35.38 -1.72
N ILE A 479 -5.79 36.01 -2.07
CA ILE A 479 -6.80 35.43 -2.97
C ILE A 479 -6.12 35.02 -4.27
N GLY A 480 -6.27 33.74 -4.64
CA GLY A 480 -5.67 33.17 -5.85
C GLY A 480 -4.33 32.44 -5.60
N ASN A 481 -3.75 32.54 -4.41
CA ASN A 481 -2.63 31.67 -4.03
C ASN A 481 -3.05 30.21 -4.06
N SER A 482 -2.19 29.38 -4.62
CA SER A 482 -2.33 27.94 -4.61
C SER A 482 -0.95 27.29 -4.47
N VAL A 483 -0.94 26.09 -3.90
CA VAL A 483 0.21 25.19 -3.91
C VAL A 483 0.02 24.24 -5.09
N GLN A 484 0.92 24.30 -6.05
CA GLN A 484 0.78 23.61 -7.32
C GLN A 484 1.56 22.30 -7.31
N ALA A 485 0.84 21.18 -7.46
CA ALA A 485 1.45 19.84 -7.41
C ALA A 485 2.59 19.65 -8.43
N TRP A 486 2.51 20.26 -9.62
CA TRP A 486 3.57 20.14 -10.63
C TRP A 486 4.86 20.86 -10.24
N LYS A 487 4.79 21.92 -9.42
CA LYS A 487 5.95 22.61 -8.86
C LYS A 487 6.56 21.87 -7.67
N ILE A 488 5.72 21.17 -6.90
CA ILE A 488 6.20 20.22 -5.87
C ILE A 488 6.93 19.05 -6.54
N GLN A 489 6.34 18.48 -7.60
CA GLN A 489 6.95 17.35 -8.31
C GLN A 489 8.29 17.75 -8.94
N ALA A 490 8.34 18.91 -9.60
CA ALA A 490 9.48 19.37 -10.36
C ALA A 490 9.76 20.87 -10.10
N PRO A 491 10.53 21.20 -9.03
CA PRO A 491 11.06 22.55 -8.83
C PRO A 491 11.86 23.05 -10.04
N TYR A 492 12.52 22.13 -10.73
CA TYR A 492 13.07 22.31 -12.07
C TYR A 492 12.34 21.33 -12.99
N ASP A 493 11.77 21.83 -14.09
CA ASP A 493 11.09 20.97 -15.04
C ASP A 493 12.08 20.00 -15.72
N TRP A 494 11.56 19.02 -16.46
CA TRP A 494 12.37 17.93 -17.00
C TRP A 494 13.39 18.37 -18.07
N ASP A 495 13.21 19.56 -18.64
CA ASP A 495 14.19 20.23 -19.51
C ASP A 495 15.25 21.04 -18.73
N GLY A 496 15.14 21.09 -17.40
CA GLY A 496 16.01 21.82 -16.48
C GLY A 496 15.54 23.24 -16.17
N SER A 497 14.44 23.71 -16.74
CA SER A 497 13.90 25.05 -16.53
C SER A 497 13.42 25.25 -15.10
N TRP A 498 13.79 26.36 -14.47
CA TRP A 498 13.31 26.74 -13.13
C TRP A 498 11.81 27.06 -13.16
N THR A 499 11.00 26.42 -12.31
CA THR A 499 9.54 26.59 -12.31
C THR A 499 9.04 27.66 -11.33
N ALA A 500 9.96 28.32 -10.63
CA ALA A 500 9.69 29.29 -9.57
C ALA A 500 8.66 28.77 -8.52
N PRO A 501 8.95 27.63 -7.84
CA PRO A 501 8.19 27.21 -6.68
C PRO A 501 8.33 28.18 -5.51
N ASN A 502 7.26 28.34 -4.74
CA ASN A 502 7.29 29.06 -3.48
C ASN A 502 7.89 28.20 -2.34
N ASP A 503 8.14 28.79 -1.17
CA ASP A 503 8.74 28.09 -0.03
C ASP A 503 7.89 26.91 0.47
N VAL A 504 6.57 27.01 0.39
CA VAL A 504 5.64 25.94 0.78
C VAL A 504 5.72 24.76 -0.19
N GLU A 505 5.77 25.03 -1.50
CA GLU A 505 5.96 24.00 -2.53
C GLU A 505 7.31 23.28 -2.38
N LEU A 506 8.38 24.01 -2.05
CA LEU A 506 9.70 23.44 -1.78
C LEU A 506 9.72 22.62 -0.48
N ALA A 507 9.00 23.05 0.55
CA ALA A 507 8.89 22.29 1.80
C ALA A 507 8.14 20.96 1.57
N TRP A 508 7.01 20.99 0.85
CA TRP A 508 6.33 19.77 0.39
C TRP A 508 7.26 18.89 -0.44
N HIS A 509 8.03 19.47 -1.36
CA HIS A 509 8.95 18.71 -2.20
C HIS A 509 9.92 17.88 -1.35
N ILE A 510 10.64 18.48 -0.40
CA ILE A 510 11.64 17.72 0.37
C ILE A 510 11.00 16.80 1.42
N TYR A 511 9.90 17.20 2.06
CA TYR A 511 9.20 16.39 3.06
C TYR A 511 8.75 15.04 2.49
N LEU A 512 8.10 15.04 1.31
CA LEU A 512 7.51 13.84 0.73
C LEU A 512 8.56 12.76 0.38
N HIS A 513 9.79 13.15 0.06
CA HIS A 513 10.90 12.23 -0.21
C HIS A 513 11.36 11.43 1.02
N GLY A 514 10.90 11.76 2.23
CA GLY A 514 11.15 11.00 3.45
C GLY A 514 10.09 9.93 3.77
N LEU A 515 9.10 9.72 2.90
CA LEU A 515 7.91 8.91 3.21
C LEU A 515 7.95 7.47 2.70
N ASP A 516 9.09 7.04 2.15
CA ASP A 516 9.23 5.72 1.56
C ASP A 516 8.98 4.60 2.58
N SER A 517 8.11 3.63 2.24
CA SER A 517 7.79 2.52 3.12
C SER A 517 9.02 1.66 3.46
N GLY A 518 10.01 1.62 2.57
CA GLY A 518 11.27 0.90 2.73
C GLY A 518 12.04 1.34 3.98
N PHE A 519 11.99 2.63 4.32
CA PHE A 519 12.71 3.18 5.47
C PHE A 519 12.21 2.56 6.80
N ASN A 520 10.91 2.28 6.92
CA ASN A 520 10.36 1.57 8.07
C ASN A 520 10.41 0.04 7.90
N TYR A 521 10.32 -0.45 6.66
CA TYR A 521 10.29 -1.87 6.34
C TYR A 521 11.52 -2.63 6.84
N TYR A 522 12.71 -2.07 6.62
CA TYR A 522 13.99 -2.67 7.03
C TYR A 522 14.34 -2.39 8.49
N GLY A 523 13.62 -1.48 9.15
CA GLY A 523 13.75 -1.27 10.59
C GLY A 523 15.16 -0.83 11.02
N GLY A 524 15.84 -0.01 10.21
CA GLY A 524 17.09 0.68 10.58
C GLY A 524 18.27 -0.24 10.86
N LEU A 525 18.21 -1.52 10.46
CA LEU A 525 19.30 -2.48 10.62
C LEU A 525 20.32 -2.36 9.48
N GLY A 526 20.86 -1.15 9.29
CA GLY A 526 21.82 -0.79 8.25
C GLY A 526 21.24 0.13 7.15
N ASN A 527 22.13 0.71 6.34
CA ASN A 527 21.81 1.60 5.23
C ASN A 527 21.08 2.90 5.62
N ASP A 528 21.39 3.46 6.79
CA ASP A 528 20.88 4.76 7.27
C ASP A 528 19.36 5.01 7.12
N ASP A 529 18.54 3.96 7.07
CA ASP A 529 17.10 4.07 6.83
C ASP A 529 16.36 4.76 7.99
N GLU A 530 16.86 4.61 9.22
CA GLU A 530 16.24 5.18 10.41
C GLU A 530 16.19 6.72 10.42
N ILE A 531 17.09 7.38 9.68
CA ILE A 531 17.22 8.83 9.73
C ILE A 531 16.40 9.52 8.64
N LYS A 532 16.07 8.84 7.53
CA LYS A 532 15.65 9.50 6.27
C LYS A 532 14.36 10.30 6.42
N ALA A 533 13.36 9.77 7.14
CA ALA A 533 12.14 10.50 7.46
C ALA A 533 12.42 11.76 8.31
N ALA A 534 13.35 11.65 9.27
CA ALA A 534 13.76 12.74 10.15
C ALA A 534 14.56 13.81 9.40
N LEU A 535 15.43 13.41 8.48
CA LEU A 535 16.19 14.31 7.60
C LEU A 535 15.25 15.12 6.69
N ALA A 536 14.35 14.45 5.96
CA ALA A 536 13.38 15.10 5.09
C ALA A 536 12.52 16.13 5.84
N THR A 537 12.00 15.73 7.01
CA THR A 537 11.20 16.58 7.90
C THR A 537 12.02 17.77 8.41
N THR A 538 13.27 17.54 8.83
CA THR A 538 14.17 18.61 9.28
C THR A 538 14.38 19.65 8.20
N ARG A 539 14.62 19.20 6.95
CA ARG A 539 14.84 20.11 5.82
C ARG A 539 13.58 20.87 5.42
N ALA A 540 12.42 20.24 5.49
CA ALA A 540 11.14 20.90 5.25
C ALA A 540 10.88 22.00 6.30
N ILE A 541 11.09 21.71 7.58
CA ILE A 541 10.94 22.71 8.65
C ILE A 541 11.94 23.85 8.48
N GLN A 542 13.21 23.55 8.19
CA GLN A 542 14.23 24.58 7.94
C GLN A 542 13.88 25.47 6.75
N LYS A 543 13.26 24.91 5.71
CA LYS A 543 12.76 25.67 4.55
C LYS A 543 11.60 26.60 4.93
N LEU A 544 10.69 26.13 5.77
CA LEU A 544 9.53 26.91 6.21
C LEU A 544 9.84 27.92 7.30
N GLN A 545 10.84 27.67 8.16
CA GLN A 545 11.12 28.47 9.35
C GLN A 545 11.25 29.98 9.08
N PRO A 546 12.03 30.44 8.07
CA PRO A 546 12.12 31.86 7.75
C PRO A 546 10.79 32.46 7.26
N TRP A 547 9.96 31.64 6.61
CA TRP A 547 8.67 32.05 6.06
C TRP A 547 7.58 32.08 7.14
N MET A 548 7.53 31.08 8.02
CA MET A 548 6.59 30.89 9.13
C MET A 548 6.87 31.82 10.32
N THR A 549 6.81 33.13 10.09
CA THR A 549 6.94 34.15 11.14
C THR A 549 5.87 34.01 12.22
N THR A 550 6.06 34.65 13.39
CA THR A 550 5.05 34.69 14.47
C THR A 550 3.67 35.15 13.97
N ALA A 551 3.63 36.14 13.06
CA ALA A 551 2.39 36.64 12.50
C ALA A 551 1.66 35.59 11.65
N ARG A 552 2.41 34.82 10.85
CA ARG A 552 1.86 33.70 10.05
C ARG A 552 1.40 32.56 10.92
N ARG A 553 2.20 32.14 11.89
CA ARG A 553 1.83 31.09 12.85
C ARG A 553 0.54 31.41 13.61
N ALA A 554 0.26 32.70 13.88
CA ALA A 554 -0.99 33.12 14.50
C ALA A 554 -2.23 32.96 13.58
N GLN A 555 -2.06 32.63 12.29
CA GLN A 555 -3.13 32.34 11.33
C GLN A 555 -3.35 30.84 11.09
N ASP A 556 -2.76 29.99 11.93
CA ASP A 556 -2.94 28.54 11.85
C ASP A 556 -4.40 28.15 12.12
N ARG A 557 -4.99 27.48 11.14
CA ARG A 557 -6.33 26.88 11.20
C ARG A 557 -6.31 25.42 10.79
N THR A 558 -5.12 24.86 10.59
CA THR A 558 -4.96 23.47 10.20
C THR A 558 -5.20 22.60 11.43
N PRO A 559 -6.05 21.56 11.34
CA PRO A 559 -6.23 20.65 12.45
C PRO A 559 -4.95 19.86 12.75
N PRO A 560 -4.78 19.32 13.97
CA PRO A 560 -3.67 18.44 14.29
C PRO A 560 -3.54 17.29 13.28
N SER A 561 -2.33 17.03 12.82
CA SER A 561 -2.06 15.82 12.03
C SER A 561 -1.91 14.65 12.99
N VAL A 562 -2.62 13.56 12.71
CA VAL A 562 -2.74 12.41 13.61
C VAL A 562 -2.45 11.14 12.81
N LEU A 563 -1.50 10.34 13.30
CA LEU A 563 -1.29 8.98 12.79
C LEU A 563 -2.55 8.15 13.01
N LYS A 564 -2.95 7.34 12.02
CA LYS A 564 -4.09 6.43 12.16
C LYS A 564 -4.00 5.70 13.51
N PRO A 565 -5.01 5.82 14.40
CA PRO A 565 -4.94 5.23 15.73
C PRO A 565 -4.65 3.73 15.65
N GLN A 566 -3.64 3.32 16.40
CA GLN A 566 -3.21 1.95 16.53
C GLN A 566 -3.78 1.36 17.82
N ARG A 567 -3.91 0.04 17.89
CA ARG A 567 -4.37 -0.65 19.09
C ARG A 567 -3.48 -1.81 19.48
N TYR A 568 -3.39 -2.05 20.79
CA TYR A 568 -2.68 -3.19 21.35
C TYR A 568 -3.39 -3.74 22.60
N PRO A 569 -3.70 -5.05 22.66
CA PRO A 569 -3.64 -6.02 21.57
C PRO A 569 -4.59 -5.71 20.41
N TYR A 570 -4.38 -6.34 19.25
CA TYR A 570 -5.27 -6.18 18.08
C TYR A 570 -6.63 -6.85 18.30
N ASN A 571 -6.66 -8.04 18.89
CA ASN A 571 -7.87 -8.74 19.27
C ASN A 571 -7.91 -8.94 20.79
N PRO A 572 -8.38 -7.95 21.57
CA PRO A 572 -8.39 -8.06 23.02
C PRO A 572 -9.20 -9.27 23.50
N GLY A 573 -8.66 -10.01 24.45
CA GLY A 573 -9.26 -11.23 25.00
C GLY A 573 -9.22 -12.46 24.11
N THR A 574 -8.51 -12.41 22.98
CA THR A 574 -8.31 -13.59 22.12
C THR A 574 -6.83 -13.79 21.78
N TYR A 575 -6.55 -14.81 20.98
CA TYR A 575 -5.21 -15.03 20.46
C TYR A 575 -4.79 -13.90 19.51
N ASN A 576 -3.61 -13.36 19.76
CA ASN A 576 -2.90 -12.38 18.94
C ASN A 576 -1.57 -12.99 18.50
N PHE A 577 -1.04 -12.51 17.38
CA PHE A 577 0.23 -12.95 16.86
C PHE A 577 1.14 -11.76 16.56
N GLY A 578 2.41 -11.88 16.96
CA GLY A 578 3.45 -10.91 16.66
C GLY A 578 4.72 -11.21 17.43
N TRP A 579 5.88 -10.84 16.87
CA TRP A 579 7.17 -11.11 17.51
C TRP A 579 7.34 -10.40 18.86
N PHE A 580 6.70 -9.24 19.02
CA PHE A 580 6.64 -8.46 20.25
C PHE A 580 5.82 -9.14 21.35
N ASN A 581 5.09 -10.22 21.06
CA ASN A 581 4.38 -10.95 22.10
C ASN A 581 5.34 -11.78 22.97
N ARG A 582 6.58 -12.02 22.55
CA ARG A 582 7.57 -12.75 23.37
C ARG A 582 7.80 -12.11 24.74
N ASN A 583 8.30 -12.89 25.68
CA ASN A 583 8.90 -12.43 26.93
C ASN A 583 10.12 -13.28 27.26
N PRO A 584 11.23 -13.10 26.52
CA PRO A 584 12.42 -13.90 26.72
C PRO A 584 13.05 -13.65 28.11
N PRO A 585 13.67 -14.67 28.74
CA PRO A 585 13.79 -16.05 28.27
C PRO A 585 12.55 -16.92 28.62
N THR A 586 11.58 -16.38 29.37
CA THR A 586 10.49 -17.16 29.97
C THR A 586 9.48 -17.73 28.97
N ASP A 587 9.21 -17.02 27.88
CA ASP A 587 8.24 -17.43 26.87
C ASP A 587 8.58 -16.79 25.53
N ASN A 588 9.01 -17.60 24.56
CA ASN A 588 9.38 -17.14 23.22
C ASN A 588 8.23 -17.30 22.20
N SER A 589 7.00 -17.55 22.63
CA SER A 589 5.87 -17.69 21.73
C SER A 589 5.46 -16.34 21.11
N TYR A 590 5.18 -16.35 19.79
CA TYR A 590 4.62 -15.20 19.06
C TYR A 590 3.10 -15.13 19.16
N GLN A 591 2.46 -16.30 19.32
CA GLN A 591 1.02 -16.39 19.48
C GLN A 591 0.68 -16.42 20.98
N LYS A 592 -0.12 -15.44 21.44
CA LYS A 592 -0.53 -15.35 22.84
C LYS A 592 -2.00 -15.01 22.99
N LEU A 593 -2.65 -15.65 23.95
CA LEU A 593 -3.96 -15.21 24.45
C LEU A 593 -3.72 -13.98 25.33
N LEU A 594 -4.18 -12.81 24.88
CA LEU A 594 -3.96 -11.56 25.59
C LEU A 594 -5.23 -11.10 26.31
N PRO A 595 -5.13 -10.34 27.42
CA PRO A 595 -6.29 -9.84 28.17
C PRO A 595 -7.25 -8.99 27.33
N SER A 596 -8.47 -8.81 27.84
CA SER A 596 -9.50 -7.98 27.20
C SER A 596 -9.24 -6.48 27.33
N ASP A 597 -8.55 -6.04 28.38
CA ASP A 597 -8.17 -4.64 28.50
C ASP A 597 -7.12 -4.30 27.42
N PHE A 598 -7.29 -3.19 26.72
CA PHE A 598 -6.44 -2.84 25.59
C PHE A 598 -6.10 -1.36 25.59
N TYR A 599 -5.15 -0.99 24.74
CA TYR A 599 -4.70 0.38 24.56
C TYR A 599 -5.01 0.83 23.14
N VAL A 600 -5.43 2.08 23.00
CA VAL A 600 -5.41 2.81 21.74
C VAL A 600 -4.35 3.88 21.84
N TRP A 601 -3.52 4.02 20.80
CA TRP A 601 -2.43 4.96 20.80
C TRP A 601 -2.20 5.60 19.43
N THR A 602 -1.53 6.75 19.41
CA THR A 602 -1.22 7.51 18.19
C THR A 602 -0.05 8.47 18.40
N HIS A 603 0.56 8.91 17.28
CA HIS A 603 1.35 10.13 17.22
C HIS A 603 0.48 11.29 16.73
N ALA A 604 0.59 12.44 17.39
CA ALA A 604 -0.13 13.64 16.98
C ALA A 604 0.74 14.88 17.15
N TYR A 605 0.60 15.82 16.22
CA TYR A 605 1.32 17.09 16.25
C TYR A 605 0.47 18.22 15.65
N ASP A 606 0.67 19.41 16.18
CA ASP A 606 0.06 20.67 15.73
C ASP A 606 1.05 21.81 15.94
N VAL A 607 1.28 22.67 14.94
CA VAL A 607 2.22 23.81 15.01
C VAL A 607 1.84 24.80 16.12
N SER A 608 0.54 24.94 16.39
CA SER A 608 0.00 25.77 17.48
C SER A 608 -0.09 25.04 18.81
N GLY A 609 0.23 23.74 18.83
CA GLY A 609 0.22 22.88 19.99
C GLY A 609 -1.13 22.21 20.24
N ILE A 610 -1.08 20.99 20.79
CA ILE A 610 -2.28 20.21 21.10
C ILE A 610 -2.80 20.59 22.49
N ALA A 611 -3.99 21.18 22.54
CA ALA A 611 -4.64 21.58 23.80
C ALA A 611 -5.18 20.38 24.61
N SER A 612 -5.78 19.39 23.93
CA SER A 612 -6.25 18.16 24.56
C SER A 612 -6.35 17.01 23.56
N THR A 613 -6.33 15.78 24.05
CA THR A 613 -6.52 14.58 23.22
C THR A 613 -7.44 13.60 23.94
N GLN A 614 -8.45 13.11 23.24
CA GLN A 614 -9.45 12.19 23.78
C GLN A 614 -9.65 11.03 22.81
N LEU A 615 -9.69 9.82 23.35
CA LEU A 615 -10.19 8.66 22.65
C LEU A 615 -11.72 8.70 22.69
N LYS A 616 -12.35 8.74 21.51
CA LYS A 616 -13.80 8.57 21.36
C LYS A 616 -14.09 7.11 20.98
N VAL A 617 -14.88 6.43 21.80
CA VAL A 617 -15.30 5.04 21.58
C VAL A 617 -16.79 4.91 21.82
N ARG A 618 -17.46 3.98 21.13
CA ARG A 618 -18.85 3.62 21.41
C ARG A 618 -19.03 2.12 21.23
N ILE A 619 -20.08 1.59 21.84
CA ILE A 619 -20.44 0.17 21.74
C ILE A 619 -21.38 -0.01 20.56
N ASP A 620 -21.09 -1.02 19.74
CA ASP A 620 -22.04 -1.60 18.79
C ASP A 620 -23.01 -2.51 19.59
N ASN A 621 -24.31 -2.28 19.43
CA ASN A 621 -25.34 -2.88 20.28
C ASN A 621 -25.54 -4.38 19.99
N ASP A 622 -25.26 -4.83 18.78
CA ASP A 622 -25.35 -6.26 18.40
C ASP A 622 -23.99 -6.87 18.05
N GLY A 623 -22.95 -6.05 17.94
CA GLY A 623 -21.58 -6.46 17.67
C GLY A 623 -21.29 -6.77 16.20
N THR A 624 -22.21 -6.42 15.30
CA THR A 624 -22.13 -6.60 13.85
C THR A 624 -22.15 -5.26 13.13
N ASN A 625 -21.05 -4.95 12.43
CA ASN A 625 -21.02 -3.81 11.53
C ASN A 625 -21.68 -4.13 10.18
N ALA A 626 -23.01 -4.04 10.09
CA ALA A 626 -23.76 -4.44 8.91
C ALA A 626 -23.50 -3.54 7.68
N LEU A 627 -23.16 -4.14 6.54
CA LEU A 627 -22.95 -3.42 5.27
C LEU A 627 -24.24 -2.77 4.70
N SER A 628 -25.41 -3.12 5.22
CA SER A 628 -26.70 -2.53 4.85
C SER A 628 -26.99 -1.18 5.52
N SER A 629 -26.12 -0.75 6.42
CA SER A 629 -26.24 0.44 7.27
C SER A 629 -24.92 1.21 7.26
N ASN A 630 -24.94 2.45 7.75
CA ASN A 630 -23.74 3.27 7.97
C ASN A 630 -23.69 3.88 9.38
N GLN A 631 -24.49 3.35 10.31
CA GLN A 631 -24.60 3.92 11.66
C GLN A 631 -23.29 3.74 12.44
N ASN A 632 -22.57 2.64 12.22
CA ASN A 632 -21.26 2.37 12.82
C ASN A 632 -20.15 3.30 12.28
N GLU A 633 -20.28 3.80 11.06
CA GLU A 633 -19.28 4.65 10.41
C GLU A 633 -19.46 6.14 10.68
N THR A 634 -20.65 6.58 11.10
CA THR A 634 -21.00 8.01 11.20
C THR A 634 -21.01 8.51 12.65
N TYR A 635 -20.58 9.77 12.88
CA TYR A 635 -20.62 10.36 14.21
C TYR A 635 -22.04 10.49 14.79
N PRO A 636 -23.06 10.90 14.01
CA PRO A 636 -24.44 10.90 14.50
C PRO A 636 -24.94 9.52 14.93
N GLY A 637 -24.47 8.45 14.28
CA GLY A 637 -24.86 7.07 14.61
C GLY A 637 -26.34 6.78 14.33
N GLY A 638 -26.91 5.87 15.11
CA GLY A 638 -28.31 5.48 15.06
C GLY A 638 -28.63 4.39 16.09
N SER A 639 -29.72 3.64 15.89
CA SER A 639 -30.16 2.57 16.80
C SER A 639 -29.20 1.38 16.96
N GLU A 640 -28.28 1.18 16.01
CA GLU A 640 -27.29 0.10 16.03
C GLU A 640 -26.14 0.35 17.00
N VAL A 641 -25.94 1.60 17.44
CA VAL A 641 -24.80 1.99 18.27
C VAL A 641 -25.23 2.76 19.52
N GLY A 642 -24.44 2.62 20.58
CA GLY A 642 -24.56 3.42 21.79
C GLY A 642 -24.02 4.85 21.64
N SER A 643 -24.15 5.63 22.71
CA SER A 643 -23.56 6.97 22.79
C SER A 643 -22.02 6.94 22.83
N TRP A 644 -21.40 8.00 22.31
CA TRP A 644 -19.95 8.17 22.40
C TRP A 644 -19.47 8.35 23.84
N VAL A 645 -18.49 7.54 24.24
CA VAL A 645 -17.73 7.65 25.48
C VAL A 645 -16.39 8.31 25.16
N SER A 646 -15.99 9.23 26.04
CA SER A 646 -14.72 9.96 25.90
C SER A 646 -13.74 9.55 27.00
N ILE A 647 -12.57 9.07 26.59
CA ILE A 647 -11.50 8.66 27.50
C ILE A 647 -10.31 9.60 27.26
N PRO A 648 -9.84 10.35 28.28
CA PRO A 648 -8.66 11.20 28.13
C PRO A 648 -7.43 10.38 27.71
N MET A 649 -6.67 10.88 26.74
CA MET A 649 -5.40 10.25 26.36
C MET A 649 -4.26 10.87 27.17
N THR A 650 -3.33 10.02 27.60
CA THR A 650 -2.12 10.41 28.30
C THR A 650 -1.03 10.77 27.28
N LYS A 651 -0.50 11.99 27.38
CA LYS A 651 0.63 12.48 26.58
C LYS A 651 1.97 11.96 27.12
N ARG A 652 2.89 11.67 26.20
CA ARG A 652 4.31 11.41 26.46
C ARG A 652 5.16 12.07 25.38
N VAL A 653 6.19 12.77 25.83
CA VAL A 653 7.22 13.33 24.95
C VAL A 653 8.20 12.22 24.59
N LEU A 654 8.54 12.12 23.31
CA LEU A 654 9.50 11.14 22.81
C LEU A 654 10.95 11.66 22.94
N PRO A 655 11.95 10.78 23.02
CA PRO A 655 13.34 11.19 22.87
C PRO A 655 13.55 11.90 21.53
N ASN A 656 14.32 13.00 21.54
CA ASN A 656 14.62 13.80 20.34
C ASN A 656 16.08 14.33 20.32
N SER A 657 16.98 13.75 21.11
CA SER A 657 18.42 14.00 21.00
C SER A 657 19.12 12.75 20.49
N GLN A 658 20.22 12.89 19.74
CA GLN A 658 20.99 11.74 19.24
C GLN A 658 21.35 10.77 20.38
N ALA A 659 21.83 11.29 21.51
CA ALA A 659 22.18 10.47 22.67
C ALA A 659 20.97 9.71 23.23
N ALA A 660 19.81 10.37 23.38
CA ALA A 660 18.61 9.73 23.92
C ALA A 660 18.01 8.72 22.94
N LEU A 661 18.01 9.03 21.64
CA LEU A 661 17.51 8.14 20.58
C LEU A 661 18.37 6.89 20.45
N ASN A 662 19.69 7.04 20.38
CA ASN A 662 20.61 5.91 20.27
C ASN A 662 20.58 5.05 21.55
N ALA A 663 20.44 5.67 22.73
CA ALA A 663 20.26 4.94 23.98
C ALA A 663 18.92 4.16 23.99
N ALA A 664 17.84 4.73 23.47
CA ALA A 664 16.54 4.08 23.40
C ALA A 664 16.49 2.94 22.36
N ALA A 665 17.12 3.14 21.20
CA ALA A 665 17.26 2.12 20.17
C ALA A 665 18.07 0.91 20.66
N ASN A 666 19.06 1.15 21.53
CA ASN A 666 19.90 0.13 22.16
C ASN A 666 20.44 -0.90 21.16
N ASN A 667 20.95 -0.40 20.03
CA ASN A 667 21.48 -1.20 18.94
C ASN A 667 22.66 -0.45 18.29
N SER A 668 23.81 -1.11 18.15
CA SER A 668 25.02 -0.52 17.59
C SER A 668 24.94 -0.24 16.08
N GLN A 669 23.93 -0.77 15.38
CA GLN A 669 23.71 -0.53 13.95
C GLN A 669 22.85 0.71 13.66
N ILE A 670 22.22 1.30 14.69
CA ILE A 670 21.32 2.45 14.55
C ILE A 670 22.04 3.72 15.00
N ASN A 671 21.98 4.79 14.19
CA ASN A 671 22.56 6.08 14.54
C ASN A 671 21.72 7.28 14.07
N TYR A 672 21.00 7.90 15.02
CA TYR A 672 20.21 9.11 14.78
C TYR A 672 21.03 10.40 14.86
N PHE A 673 21.96 10.61 13.92
CA PHE A 673 22.81 11.80 13.86
C PHE A 673 22.09 13.07 13.33
N ILE A 674 20.83 12.96 12.93
CA ILE A 674 19.96 14.09 12.59
C ILE A 674 18.72 14.04 13.48
N THR A 675 18.47 15.15 14.18
CA THR A 675 17.31 15.32 15.06
C THR A 675 16.38 16.41 14.51
N PRO A 676 15.09 16.10 14.29
CA PRO A 676 14.10 17.10 13.91
C PRO A 676 14.01 18.26 14.91
N PRO A 677 13.87 19.51 14.43
CA PRO A 677 13.75 20.68 15.30
C PRO A 677 12.45 20.67 16.11
N GLU A 678 11.42 20.01 15.60
CA GLU A 678 10.15 19.75 16.28
C GLU A 678 9.76 18.28 16.04
N LEU A 679 8.97 17.69 16.94
CA LEU A 679 8.63 16.27 16.90
C LEU A 679 7.24 16.01 17.47
N ALA A 680 6.50 15.07 16.87
CA ALA A 680 5.18 14.66 17.34
C ALA A 680 5.28 13.94 18.68
N ASP A 681 4.27 14.16 19.52
CA ASP A 681 4.15 13.47 20.80
C ASP A 681 3.47 12.11 20.63
N TYR A 682 3.61 11.25 21.64
CA TYR A 682 2.88 10.00 21.77
C TYR A 682 1.69 10.18 22.72
N TYR A 683 0.52 9.70 22.30
CA TYR A 683 -0.70 9.71 23.11
C TYR A 683 -1.27 8.30 23.21
N PHE A 684 -1.72 7.91 24.40
CA PHE A 684 -2.39 6.62 24.60
C PHE A 684 -3.56 6.69 25.59
N ALA A 685 -4.53 5.80 25.43
CA ALA A 685 -5.58 5.56 26.42
C ALA A 685 -5.74 4.05 26.65
N LYS A 686 -5.81 3.66 27.93
CA LYS A 686 -6.15 2.30 28.33
C LYS A 686 -7.68 2.18 28.41
N VAL A 687 -8.24 1.19 27.75
CA VAL A 687 -9.66 0.83 27.81
C VAL A 687 -9.82 -0.35 28.76
N THR A 688 -10.68 -0.17 29.76
CA THR A 688 -10.95 -1.13 30.83
C THR A 688 -12.45 -1.13 31.15
N ASN A 689 -12.89 -2.08 31.97
CA ASN A 689 -14.30 -2.14 32.34
C ASN A 689 -14.74 -0.96 33.22
N ALA A 690 -13.78 -0.23 33.80
CA ALA A 690 -14.06 0.94 34.63
C ALA A 690 -14.42 2.18 33.79
N ASN A 691 -13.82 2.36 32.62
CA ASN A 691 -14.06 3.52 31.75
C ASN A 691 -14.90 3.21 30.51
N LEU A 692 -15.08 1.94 30.17
CA LEU A 692 -16.04 1.47 29.17
C LEU A 692 -16.75 0.22 29.70
N PRO A 693 -17.83 0.37 30.50
CA PRO A 693 -18.54 -0.77 31.07
C PRO A 693 -19.08 -1.73 30.00
N ASN A 694 -19.08 -3.03 30.31
CA ASN A 694 -19.67 -4.10 29.48
C ASN A 694 -19.02 -4.31 28.10
N PHE A 695 -17.84 -3.73 27.84
CA PHE A 695 -17.11 -4.01 26.61
C PHE A 695 -16.52 -5.44 26.58
N ARG A 696 -16.31 -6.05 27.75
CA ARG A 696 -15.82 -7.43 27.88
C ARG A 696 -16.91 -8.40 27.42
N GLY A 697 -16.58 -9.31 26.48
CA GLY A 697 -17.55 -10.23 25.88
C GLY A 697 -18.04 -9.80 24.50
N ASN A 698 -17.93 -8.52 24.17
CA ASN A 698 -18.18 -7.96 22.83
C ASN A 698 -16.85 -7.82 22.09
N TRP A 699 -16.39 -8.92 21.51
CA TRP A 699 -15.03 -9.09 20.96
C TRP A 699 -14.81 -8.50 19.55
N SER A 700 -15.65 -7.54 19.15
CA SER A 700 -15.64 -6.85 17.86
C SER A 700 -15.14 -5.43 18.11
N ILE A 701 -14.02 -5.04 17.49
CA ILE A 701 -13.52 -3.66 17.58
C ILE A 701 -13.17 -3.22 16.17
N THR A 702 -13.72 -2.09 15.74
CA THR A 702 -13.26 -1.34 14.57
C THR A 702 -12.52 -0.09 15.04
N THR A 703 -11.36 0.20 14.47
CA THR A 703 -10.65 1.48 14.70
C THR A 703 -10.93 2.38 13.53
N SER A 704 -12.04 3.12 13.63
CA SER A 704 -12.64 3.79 12.48
C SER A 704 -12.21 5.26 12.35
N ARG A 705 -10.93 5.62 12.60
CA ARG A 705 -10.29 6.92 12.28
C ARG A 705 -10.09 7.89 13.47
N ALA A 706 -9.17 8.83 13.27
CA ALA A 706 -9.01 10.02 14.12
C ALA A 706 -9.82 11.17 13.53
N SER A 707 -10.41 11.99 14.39
CA SER A 707 -11.05 13.24 14.02
C SER A 707 -10.69 14.34 14.98
N THR A 708 -10.52 15.52 14.42
CA THR A 708 -10.27 16.77 15.14
C THR A 708 -11.61 17.49 15.23
N ILE A 709 -12.02 17.80 16.45
CA ILE A 709 -13.23 18.59 16.77
C ILE A 709 -12.77 19.95 17.25
#